data_AF-A0A8T4XYA0-F1
#
_entry.id   AF-A0A8T4XYA0-F1
#
_cell.length_a   1.000
_cell.length_b   1.000
_cell.length_c   1.000
_cell.angle_alpha   90.00
_cell.angle_beta   90.00
_cell.angle_gamma   90.00
#
_symmetry.space_group_name_H-M   'P 1'
#
loop_
_entity.id
_entity.type
_entity.pdbx_description
1 polymer ?
#
loop_
_entity_poly.entity_id
_entity_poly.type
_entity_poly.pdbx_seq_one_letter_code
_entity_poly.pdbx_strand_id
1 'polypeptide(L)'
;MSKPILNVGNVKLSIASVTVAFADKSSSLCEYEGLRKEDIYEVHRYKCRDAIIDIYVSSDGKSCILGFSAASLKNLDSERPLEIELASSRSRKALVLTTHKDAAKCYSNAFGYYNQIAIGKEPRGSKPPDDPEYPPKLSYIEHEEYTRGYPCWSYPMLSEDFDQIPYYSIFLLANYGSEYLALLTLTNGHTTTYIEPGLKLRAFLGETMKNVELNWMASISIDCDPYNAVKTCIKYASSYVMFKLRRLKKQPIFIDRIGWCSWNALLTEDLSHYNVIGIVKGLLDRGLRLGWVVIDDGWQDEVRKEDWPRRILRRLSANERFPEGLKGVVEGLKKLGVDLVGLWHTINIHWSGFDRTLAEELNVKSYFSMFNESYVPPSTLNEAFEFYEKFFSWVKINGLDFVKVDNQWVIHVLYDGDYSVGRSSKNVELALQSAAYAKGLDILNCMCMAPENYSHFLFSNAMRISMDYIPFWKADAKLHTIFSVYNALLFSHITYPDYDMFMSYDPYAKVHAVARLFSSGPIYITDREPAKTDLDLLKRFILPDGRLVKVDEPALPTRDILFRDPYNEPILLKIASKAGRSIVVAAFNVNRIGEQVEDSLTLDALPLTVERGEYVYYKVFGNEYGLLKTGEKLNISLGELEVEVITLAPVKNGRAVVGLKEYILPSALIKVLEAVDGRIFVKAATSGTLLYYSNGVFNEAKVEKESPIEVR
;
A
#
# COMPACT_ATOMS: atom_id res chain seq x y z
N MET A 1 -32.57 -1.77 29.06
CA MET A 1 -31.18 -1.76 29.55
C MET A 1 -30.41 -0.65 28.85
N SER A 2 -29.42 -0.02 29.51
CA SER A 2 -28.55 0.96 28.83
C SER A 2 -27.76 0.27 27.72
N LYS A 3 -27.63 0.92 26.56
CA LYS A 3 -26.86 0.39 25.43
C LYS A 3 -25.38 0.18 25.83
N PRO A 4 -24.69 -0.86 25.31
CA PRO A 4 -23.27 -1.09 25.58
C PRO A 4 -22.41 0.11 25.23
N ILE A 5 -21.53 0.51 26.15
CA ILE A 5 -20.51 1.54 25.91
C ILE A 5 -19.18 0.81 25.75
N LEU A 6 -18.52 1.04 24.63
CA LEU A 6 -17.16 0.59 24.41
C LEU A 6 -16.24 1.52 25.22
N ASN A 7 -15.65 0.99 26.29
CA ASN A 7 -14.70 1.74 27.11
C ASN A 7 -13.35 1.78 26.38
N VAL A 8 -13.16 2.79 25.54
CA VAL A 8 -11.92 3.04 24.78
C VAL A 8 -11.53 4.50 24.98
N GLY A 9 -10.47 4.75 25.74
CA GLY A 9 -10.00 6.10 26.06
C GLY A 9 -11.09 7.00 26.65
N ASN A 10 -11.06 8.28 26.30
CA ASN A 10 -12.05 9.26 26.73
C ASN A 10 -13.21 9.43 25.73
N VAL A 11 -13.14 8.82 24.54
CA VAL A 11 -14.21 8.87 23.54
C VAL A 11 -15.20 7.76 23.81
N LYS A 12 -16.44 8.14 24.17
CA LYS A 12 -17.53 7.19 24.36
C LYS A 12 -18.11 6.77 23.01
N LEU A 13 -17.85 5.53 22.62
CA LEU A 13 -18.57 4.84 21.55
C LEU A 13 -19.60 3.90 22.18
N SER A 14 -20.78 3.79 21.59
CA SER A 14 -21.78 2.82 22.03
C SER A 14 -22.35 2.03 20.86
N ILE A 15 -22.78 0.80 21.11
CA ILE A 15 -23.45 -0.01 20.08
C ILE A 15 -24.89 0.52 19.98
N ALA A 16 -25.17 1.27 18.92
CA ALA A 16 -26.43 1.95 18.70
C ALA A 16 -27.53 0.99 18.25
N SER A 17 -27.21 0.13 17.27
CA SER A 17 -28.12 -0.85 16.72
C SER A 17 -27.35 -2.08 16.25
N VAL A 18 -28.04 -3.22 16.25
CA VAL A 18 -27.56 -4.50 15.70
C VAL A 18 -28.68 -5.02 14.83
N THR A 19 -28.39 -5.21 13.54
CA THR A 19 -29.37 -5.69 12.56
C THR A 19 -28.84 -6.95 11.90
N VAL A 20 -29.65 -8.00 11.86
CA VAL A 20 -29.35 -9.26 11.18
C VAL A 20 -30.23 -9.40 9.94
N ALA A 21 -29.68 -9.91 8.85
CA ALA A 21 -30.44 -10.27 7.65
C ALA A 21 -30.35 -11.76 7.35
N PHE A 22 -31.39 -12.29 6.73
CA PHE A 22 -31.56 -13.71 6.43
C PHE A 22 -31.67 -13.92 4.91
N ALA A 23 -31.29 -15.10 4.46
CA ALA A 23 -31.31 -15.47 3.04
C ALA A 23 -32.72 -15.45 2.40
N ASP A 24 -33.79 -15.42 3.21
CA ASP A 24 -35.18 -15.23 2.75
C ASP A 24 -35.55 -13.76 2.53
N LYS A 25 -34.54 -12.85 2.53
CA LYS A 25 -34.65 -11.39 2.40
C LYS A 25 -35.35 -10.70 3.58
N SER A 26 -35.68 -11.42 4.64
CA SER A 26 -36.14 -10.80 5.88
C SER A 26 -34.97 -10.28 6.71
N SER A 27 -35.22 -9.25 7.51
CA SER A 27 -34.25 -8.70 8.46
C SER A 27 -34.89 -8.44 9.82
N SER A 28 -34.06 -8.35 10.86
CA SER A 28 -34.49 -8.09 12.23
C SER A 28 -33.53 -7.13 12.90
N LEU A 29 -34.06 -6.03 13.43
CA LEU A 29 -33.40 -5.27 14.48
C LEU A 29 -33.38 -6.15 15.75
N CYS A 30 -32.26 -6.16 16.45
CA CYS A 30 -32.07 -7.01 17.62
C CYS A 30 -32.21 -6.22 18.93
N GLU A 31 -32.76 -6.86 19.94
CA GLU A 31 -32.94 -6.32 21.28
C GLU A 31 -31.80 -6.74 22.19
N TYR A 32 -31.22 -5.79 22.94
CA TYR A 32 -30.15 -6.08 23.87
C TYR A 32 -30.67 -6.81 25.12
N GLU A 33 -30.15 -8.02 25.38
CA GLU A 33 -30.57 -8.87 26.51
C GLU A 33 -29.64 -8.77 27.72
N GLY A 34 -28.36 -8.43 27.54
CA GLY A 34 -27.45 -8.27 28.67
C GLY A 34 -25.98 -8.46 28.34
N LEU A 35 -25.16 -8.29 29.38
CA LEU A 35 -23.71 -8.44 29.36
C LEU A 35 -23.32 -9.64 30.21
N ARG A 36 -22.40 -10.46 29.70
CA ARG A 36 -21.64 -11.43 30.49
C ARG A 36 -20.15 -11.24 30.26
N LYS A 37 -19.34 -11.68 31.22
CA LYS A 37 -17.87 -11.70 31.07
C LYS A 37 -17.43 -13.12 30.76
N GLU A 38 -16.63 -13.28 29.72
CA GLU A 38 -16.00 -14.54 29.33
C GLU A 38 -14.50 -14.28 29.17
N ASP A 39 -13.69 -14.82 30.08
CA ASP A 39 -12.24 -14.56 30.16
C ASP A 39 -11.88 -13.07 30.11
N ILE A 40 -11.29 -12.62 29.00
CA ILE A 40 -10.86 -11.24 28.75
C ILE A 40 -11.90 -10.43 27.93
N TYR A 41 -13.07 -11.00 27.68
CA TYR A 41 -14.09 -10.46 26.80
C TYR A 41 -15.33 -10.01 27.58
N GLU A 42 -15.83 -8.83 27.24
CA GLU A 42 -17.19 -8.40 27.53
C GLU A 42 -18.08 -8.87 26.38
N VAL A 43 -19.05 -9.74 26.67
CA VAL A 43 -19.93 -10.35 25.68
C VAL A 43 -21.34 -9.79 25.83
N HIS A 44 -21.74 -8.98 24.86
CA HIS A 44 -23.03 -8.32 24.80
C HIS A 44 -23.99 -9.14 23.95
N ARG A 45 -25.03 -9.70 24.58
CA ARG A 45 -26.03 -10.53 23.90
C ARG A 45 -27.17 -9.71 23.34
N TYR A 46 -27.53 -10.01 22.11
CA TYR A 46 -28.66 -9.45 21.39
C TYR A 46 -29.57 -10.58 20.88
N LYS A 47 -30.86 -10.46 21.15
CA LYS A 47 -31.89 -11.36 20.62
C LYS A 47 -32.60 -10.69 19.46
N CYS A 48 -32.57 -11.36 18.32
CA CYS A 48 -33.30 -10.99 17.11
C CYS A 48 -34.49 -11.96 16.94
N ARG A 49 -35.34 -11.74 15.93
CA ARG A 49 -36.52 -12.60 15.68
C ARG A 49 -36.14 -14.08 15.55
N ASP A 50 -35.17 -14.40 14.69
CA ASP A 50 -34.77 -15.77 14.34
C ASP A 50 -33.28 -16.04 14.63
N ALA A 51 -32.62 -15.18 15.42
CA ALA A 51 -31.19 -15.29 15.71
C ALA A 51 -30.81 -14.74 17.09
N ILE A 52 -29.69 -15.22 17.61
CA ILE A 52 -28.96 -14.66 18.75
C ILE A 52 -27.61 -14.19 18.22
N ILE A 53 -27.27 -12.94 18.51
CA ILE A 53 -25.97 -12.34 18.20
C ILE A 53 -25.27 -12.03 19.51
N ASP A 54 -24.06 -12.56 19.67
CA ASP A 54 -23.17 -12.18 20.77
C ASP A 54 -22.08 -11.27 20.19
N ILE A 55 -21.95 -10.05 20.72
CA ILE A 55 -20.88 -9.11 20.36
C ILE A 55 -19.80 -9.17 21.44
N TYR A 56 -18.58 -9.45 21.02
CA TYR A 56 -17.41 -9.60 21.88
C TYR A 56 -16.58 -8.32 21.81
N VAL A 57 -16.24 -7.81 22.98
CA VAL A 57 -15.38 -6.64 23.14
C VAL A 57 -14.21 -7.03 24.04
N SER A 58 -12.98 -6.89 23.54
CA SER A 58 -11.79 -6.87 24.39
C SER A 58 -11.19 -5.48 24.34
N SER A 59 -10.81 -4.93 25.49
CA SER A 59 -10.23 -3.59 25.59
C SER A 59 -9.04 -3.59 26.54
N ASP A 60 -7.98 -2.85 26.18
CA ASP A 60 -6.86 -2.55 27.07
C ASP A 60 -6.95 -1.14 27.70
N GLY A 61 -8.12 -0.50 27.55
CA GLY A 61 -8.40 0.85 28.03
C GLY A 61 -8.15 1.95 27.00
N LYS A 62 -7.24 1.77 26.03
CA LYS A 62 -7.00 2.73 24.93
C LYS A 62 -7.33 2.17 23.56
N SER A 63 -7.40 0.85 23.44
CA SER A 63 -7.71 0.12 22.23
C SER A 63 -8.77 -0.92 22.54
N CYS A 64 -9.60 -1.24 21.55
CA CYS A 64 -10.46 -2.41 21.61
C CYS A 64 -10.49 -3.17 20.29
N ILE A 65 -10.96 -4.40 20.38
CA ILE A 65 -11.32 -5.24 19.25
C ILE A 65 -12.81 -5.57 19.39
N LEU A 66 -13.52 -5.49 18.28
CA LEU A 66 -14.93 -5.87 18.17
C LEU A 66 -15.02 -7.14 17.35
N GLY A 67 -15.73 -8.13 17.87
CA GLY A 67 -16.08 -9.33 17.13
C GLY A 67 -17.51 -9.75 17.40
N PHE A 68 -17.99 -10.73 16.64
CA PHE A 68 -19.33 -11.28 16.85
C PHE A 68 -19.35 -12.79 16.62
N SER A 69 -20.35 -13.44 17.21
CA SER A 69 -20.82 -14.77 16.81
C SER A 69 -22.34 -14.73 16.61
N ALA A 70 -22.85 -15.58 15.73
CA ALA A 70 -24.27 -15.66 15.44
C ALA A 70 -24.76 -17.11 15.52
N ALA A 71 -25.93 -17.31 16.13
CA ALA A 71 -26.67 -18.56 16.07
C ALA A 71 -28.09 -18.27 15.60
N SER A 72 -28.50 -18.83 14.45
CA SER A 72 -29.79 -18.55 13.83
C SER A 72 -30.59 -19.81 13.51
N LEU A 73 -31.91 -19.70 13.58
CA LEU A 73 -32.85 -20.71 13.10
C LEU A 73 -32.96 -20.72 11.57
N LYS A 74 -32.69 -19.56 10.94
CA LYS A 74 -32.67 -19.35 9.48
C LYS A 74 -31.24 -19.27 8.97
N ASN A 75 -31.07 -19.43 7.66
CA ASN A 75 -29.80 -19.12 7.03
C ASN A 75 -29.62 -17.59 7.04
N LEU A 76 -28.47 -17.14 7.50
CA LEU A 76 -28.05 -15.74 7.38
C LEU A 76 -27.85 -15.41 5.90
N ASP A 77 -28.09 -14.14 5.57
CA ASP A 77 -27.81 -13.61 4.25
C ASP A 77 -26.29 -13.70 3.96
N SER A 78 -25.91 -14.11 2.75
CA SER A 78 -24.49 -14.26 2.39
C SER A 78 -23.80 -12.92 2.16
N GLU A 79 -24.55 -11.88 1.76
CA GLU A 79 -24.00 -10.58 1.40
C GLU A 79 -24.04 -9.59 2.57
N ARG A 80 -25.10 -9.62 3.37
CA ARG A 80 -25.35 -8.65 4.45
C ARG A 80 -25.86 -9.32 5.73
N PRO A 81 -25.17 -10.35 6.24
CA PRO A 81 -25.60 -11.10 7.41
C PRO A 81 -25.80 -10.24 8.65
N LEU A 82 -24.95 -9.23 8.86
CA LEU A 82 -24.92 -8.43 10.07
C LEU A 82 -24.47 -6.99 9.79
N GLU A 83 -25.16 -6.04 10.41
CA GLU A 83 -24.78 -4.63 10.51
C GLU A 83 -24.77 -4.20 11.99
N ILE A 84 -23.68 -3.58 12.43
CA ILE A 84 -23.54 -2.97 13.75
C ILE A 84 -23.31 -1.48 13.59
N GLU A 85 -24.20 -0.66 14.12
CA GLU A 85 -24.05 0.79 14.12
C GLU A 85 -23.36 1.25 15.40
N LEU A 86 -22.27 2.01 15.27
CA LEU A 86 -21.57 2.61 16.41
C LEU A 86 -22.00 4.07 16.56
N ALA A 87 -22.62 4.41 17.67
CA ALA A 87 -22.94 5.80 18.00
C ALA A 87 -21.76 6.46 18.71
N SER A 88 -21.41 7.67 18.24
CA SER A 88 -20.53 8.59 18.95
C SER A 88 -21.32 9.83 19.38
N SER A 89 -20.90 10.45 20.49
CA SER A 89 -21.56 11.65 21.03
C SER A 89 -21.53 12.86 20.09
N ARG A 90 -20.62 12.89 19.11
CA ARG A 90 -20.54 13.91 18.06
C ARG A 90 -20.04 13.28 16.75
N SER A 91 -20.71 13.60 15.64
CA SER A 91 -20.17 13.34 14.30
C SER A 91 -18.98 14.26 14.05
N ARG A 92 -17.93 13.75 13.37
CA ARG A 92 -16.64 14.44 13.26
C ARG A 92 -16.05 14.30 11.87
N LYS A 93 -15.20 15.29 11.53
CA LYS A 93 -14.33 15.23 10.38
C LYS A 93 -13.40 14.03 10.47
N ALA A 94 -13.31 13.27 9.40
CA ALA A 94 -12.53 12.05 9.32
C ALA A 94 -11.78 11.95 7.99
N LEU A 95 -10.57 11.41 8.06
CA LEU A 95 -9.88 10.82 6.92
C LEU A 95 -10.32 9.36 6.80
N VAL A 96 -10.80 8.97 5.63
CA VAL A 96 -11.32 7.63 5.35
C VAL A 96 -10.54 7.03 4.19
N LEU A 97 -10.22 5.74 4.27
CA LEU A 97 -9.73 4.97 3.12
C LEU A 97 -10.85 4.05 2.64
N THR A 98 -11.25 4.18 1.38
CA THR A 98 -12.34 3.41 0.79
C THR A 98 -11.91 2.65 -0.45
N THR A 99 -12.43 1.43 -0.64
CA THR A 99 -12.25 0.64 -1.86
C THR A 99 -13.35 0.86 -2.88
N HIS A 100 -14.19 1.88 -2.69
CA HIS A 100 -15.29 2.21 -3.60
C HIS A 100 -14.80 2.44 -5.04
N LYS A 101 -15.27 1.61 -5.98
CA LYS A 101 -14.77 1.60 -7.38
C LYS A 101 -14.81 2.96 -8.07
N ASP A 102 -15.85 3.75 -7.82
CA ASP A 102 -16.04 5.03 -8.53
C ASP A 102 -15.11 6.15 -8.04
N ALA A 103 -14.35 5.96 -6.96
CA ALA A 103 -13.42 6.95 -6.41
C ALA A 103 -12.33 7.38 -7.40
N ALA A 104 -11.89 6.47 -8.27
CA ALA A 104 -10.88 6.74 -9.30
C ALA A 104 -11.37 6.40 -10.71
N LYS A 105 -12.69 6.53 -10.96
CA LYS A 105 -13.30 6.25 -12.27
C LYS A 105 -12.64 6.98 -13.44
N CYS A 106 -12.01 8.14 -13.18
CA CYS A 106 -11.25 8.90 -14.18
C CYS A 106 -10.04 8.13 -14.76
N TYR A 107 -9.47 7.15 -14.06
CA TYR A 107 -8.30 6.40 -14.50
C TYR A 107 -8.59 5.46 -15.69
N SER A 108 -9.81 4.93 -15.82
CA SER A 108 -10.13 3.93 -16.86
C SER A 108 -9.86 4.45 -18.29
N ASN A 109 -10.19 5.71 -18.56
CA ASN A 109 -9.90 6.34 -19.86
C ASN A 109 -8.41 6.64 -20.03
N ALA A 110 -7.72 6.97 -18.93
CA ALA A 110 -6.31 7.31 -18.94
C ALA A 110 -5.43 6.11 -19.32
N PHE A 111 -5.76 4.91 -18.85
CA PHE A 111 -5.07 3.67 -19.28
C PHE A 111 -5.14 3.46 -20.79
N GLY A 112 -6.33 3.64 -21.39
CA GLY A 112 -6.53 3.50 -22.83
C GLY A 112 -5.73 4.54 -23.63
N TYR A 113 -5.54 5.73 -23.07
CA TYR A 113 -4.87 6.83 -23.75
C TYR A 113 -3.35 6.83 -23.55
N TYR A 114 -2.91 7.07 -22.31
CA TYR A 114 -1.51 7.38 -21.99
C TYR A 114 -0.60 6.15 -22.03
N ASN A 115 -1.07 4.97 -21.61
CA ASN A 115 -0.23 3.76 -21.69
C ASN A 115 0.05 3.36 -23.14
N GLN A 116 -0.86 3.64 -24.08
CA GLN A 116 -0.60 3.41 -25.50
C GLN A 116 0.46 4.38 -26.04
N ILE A 117 0.35 5.67 -25.69
CA ILE A 117 1.36 6.69 -26.04
C ILE A 117 2.73 6.29 -25.50
N ALA A 118 2.77 5.78 -24.26
CA ALA A 118 4.01 5.38 -23.60
C ALA A 118 4.79 4.29 -24.33
N ILE A 119 4.10 3.46 -25.11
CA ILE A 119 4.72 2.43 -25.96
C ILE A 119 4.80 2.83 -27.44
N GLY A 120 4.49 4.08 -27.78
CA GLY A 120 4.55 4.61 -29.14
C GLY A 120 3.40 4.13 -30.03
N LYS A 121 2.25 3.77 -29.44
CA LYS A 121 1.03 3.39 -30.17
C LYS A 121 -0.02 4.50 -30.12
N GLU A 122 -0.97 4.42 -31.05
CA GLU A 122 -2.12 5.30 -31.08
C GLU A 122 -3.00 5.10 -29.82
N PRO A 123 -3.49 6.19 -29.20
CA PRO A 123 -4.38 6.11 -28.05
C PRO A 123 -5.68 5.35 -28.33
N ARG A 124 -6.17 4.61 -27.33
CA ARG A 124 -7.52 4.03 -27.33
C ARG A 124 -8.46 4.93 -26.52
N GLY A 125 -9.33 5.65 -27.22
CA GLY A 125 -10.28 6.58 -26.61
C GLY A 125 -9.78 8.03 -26.53
N SER A 126 -10.54 8.88 -25.86
CA SER A 126 -10.23 10.31 -25.74
C SER A 126 -9.20 10.58 -24.65
N LYS A 127 -8.45 11.68 -24.81
CA LYS A 127 -7.55 12.18 -23.77
C LYS A 127 -8.36 12.44 -22.49
N PRO A 128 -8.01 11.86 -21.33
CA PRO A 128 -8.64 12.22 -20.06
C PRO A 128 -8.23 13.65 -19.65
N PRO A 129 -9.00 14.33 -18.78
CA PRO A 129 -8.61 15.63 -18.25
C PRO A 129 -7.30 15.53 -17.44
N ASP A 130 -6.53 16.61 -17.44
CA ASP A 130 -5.29 16.73 -16.65
C ASP A 130 -5.57 17.23 -15.21
N ASP A 131 -6.83 17.57 -14.91
CA ASP A 131 -7.36 18.13 -13.67
C ASP A 131 -8.74 17.53 -13.28
N PRO A 132 -8.91 16.18 -13.29
CA PRO A 132 -10.18 15.54 -12.94
C PRO A 132 -10.66 15.96 -11.55
N GLU A 133 -11.99 15.99 -11.37
CA GLU A 133 -12.59 16.19 -10.06
C GLU A 133 -12.27 15.02 -9.13
N TYR A 134 -11.82 15.33 -7.92
CA TYR A 134 -11.57 14.38 -6.85
C TYR A 134 -11.78 15.08 -5.49
N PRO A 135 -12.38 14.41 -4.49
CA PRO A 135 -13.09 13.15 -4.62
C PRO A 135 -14.37 13.35 -5.45
N PRO A 136 -14.75 12.37 -6.30
CA PRO A 136 -16.04 12.44 -6.98
C PRO A 136 -17.18 12.24 -5.97
N LYS A 137 -18.39 12.67 -6.31
CA LYS A 137 -19.57 12.33 -5.52
C LYS A 137 -19.81 10.82 -5.59
N LEU A 138 -19.69 10.15 -4.46
CA LEU A 138 -19.98 8.72 -4.34
C LEU A 138 -21.44 8.50 -3.92
N SER A 139 -22.05 7.49 -4.52
CA SER A 139 -23.38 7.01 -4.15
C SER A 139 -23.29 5.62 -3.56
N TYR A 140 -24.41 5.12 -3.06
CA TYR A 140 -24.53 3.70 -2.77
C TYR A 140 -24.24 2.85 -4.03
N ILE A 141 -23.63 1.70 -3.80
CA ILE A 141 -23.27 0.72 -4.81
C ILE A 141 -23.67 -0.67 -4.32
N GLU A 142 -24.37 -1.42 -5.17
CA GLU A 142 -24.72 -2.81 -4.88
C GLU A 142 -23.49 -3.70 -4.89
N HIS A 143 -23.54 -4.81 -4.14
CA HIS A 143 -22.40 -5.72 -3.99
C HIS A 143 -21.92 -6.32 -5.31
N GLU A 144 -22.83 -6.74 -6.19
CA GLU A 144 -22.50 -7.24 -7.53
C GLU A 144 -21.77 -6.17 -8.39
N GLU A 145 -22.18 -4.91 -8.28
CA GLU A 145 -21.53 -3.82 -9.01
C GLU A 145 -20.17 -3.46 -8.41
N TYR A 146 -20.06 -3.48 -7.08
CA TYR A 146 -18.81 -3.27 -6.34
C TYR A 146 -17.76 -4.31 -6.75
N THR A 147 -18.12 -5.58 -6.72
CA THR A 147 -17.23 -6.70 -7.04
C THR A 147 -16.78 -6.70 -8.49
N ARG A 148 -17.65 -6.36 -9.45
CA ARG A 148 -17.25 -6.20 -10.86
C ARG A 148 -16.35 -4.99 -11.13
N GLY A 149 -16.20 -4.08 -10.15
CA GLY A 149 -15.41 -2.87 -10.24
C GLY A 149 -13.93 -2.99 -9.89
N TYR A 150 -13.42 -4.20 -9.63
CA TYR A 150 -12.05 -4.44 -9.18
C TYR A 150 -11.65 -3.60 -7.94
N PRO A 151 -12.37 -3.74 -6.81
CA PRO A 151 -12.19 -2.91 -5.60
C PRO A 151 -10.94 -3.30 -4.81
N CYS A 152 -9.78 -3.11 -5.43
CA CYS A 152 -8.51 -3.63 -4.98
C CYS A 152 -7.54 -2.54 -4.50
N TRP A 153 -7.91 -1.28 -4.72
CA TRP A 153 -7.21 -0.09 -4.31
C TRP A 153 -8.02 0.66 -3.28
N SER A 154 -7.35 1.28 -2.32
CA SER A 154 -8.01 2.22 -1.41
C SER A 154 -7.70 3.66 -1.78
N TYR A 155 -8.70 4.52 -1.61
CA TYR A 155 -8.63 5.94 -1.95
C TYR A 155 -8.90 6.79 -0.72
N PRO A 156 -8.07 7.82 -0.44
CA PRO A 156 -8.24 8.69 0.71
C PRO A 156 -9.31 9.75 0.45
N MET A 157 -10.30 9.83 1.35
CA MET A 157 -11.36 10.82 1.28
C MET A 157 -11.52 11.53 2.63
N LEU A 158 -11.84 12.81 2.57
CA LEU A 158 -12.25 13.57 3.75
C LEU A 158 -13.77 13.54 3.85
N SER A 159 -14.24 13.09 5.01
CA SER A 159 -15.63 13.12 5.39
C SER A 159 -15.82 14.22 6.42
N GLU A 160 -16.78 15.12 6.24
CA GLU A 160 -17.06 16.19 7.23
C GLU A 160 -17.78 15.63 8.49
N ASP A 161 -18.47 14.51 8.32
CA ASP A 161 -19.19 13.79 9.37
C ASP A 161 -19.23 12.28 9.06
N PHE A 162 -19.74 11.44 9.96
CA PHE A 162 -19.80 9.99 9.75
C PHE A 162 -20.89 9.53 8.77
N ASP A 163 -21.92 10.33 8.49
CA ASP A 163 -22.97 9.98 7.53
C ASP A 163 -22.49 10.09 6.08
N GLN A 164 -21.40 10.83 5.86
CA GLN A 164 -20.75 10.99 4.56
C GLN A 164 -19.62 9.98 4.31
N ILE A 165 -19.37 9.04 5.23
CA ILE A 165 -18.38 7.97 5.03
C ILE A 165 -18.75 7.19 3.75
N PRO A 166 -17.85 7.06 2.77
CA PRO A 166 -18.12 6.26 1.58
C PRO A 166 -18.43 4.80 1.91
N TYR A 167 -19.29 4.18 1.11
CA TYR A 167 -19.51 2.73 1.21
C TYR A 167 -18.20 1.95 0.98
N TYR A 168 -18.11 0.74 1.54
CA TYR A 168 -16.92 -0.11 1.43
C TYR A 168 -15.63 0.57 1.93
N SER A 169 -15.74 1.34 3.01
CA SER A 169 -14.58 1.93 3.67
C SER A 169 -13.85 0.90 4.53
N ILE A 170 -12.52 0.92 4.56
CA ILE A 170 -11.72 -0.10 5.25
C ILE A 170 -11.04 0.44 6.51
N PHE A 171 -10.84 1.76 6.55
CA PHE A 171 -10.15 2.45 7.63
C PHE A 171 -10.67 3.87 7.79
N LEU A 172 -10.68 4.34 9.04
CA LEU A 172 -11.08 5.70 9.41
C LEU A 172 -10.15 6.25 10.50
N LEU A 173 -9.73 7.51 10.34
CA LEU A 173 -9.09 8.32 11.37
C LEU A 173 -9.93 9.57 11.58
N ALA A 174 -10.49 9.75 12.78
CA ALA A 174 -11.36 10.88 13.12
C ALA A 174 -10.73 11.81 14.16
N ASN A 175 -10.96 13.11 13.99
CA ASN A 175 -10.45 14.15 14.89
C ASN A 175 -11.49 14.50 15.97
N TYR A 176 -11.14 14.24 17.25
CA TYR A 176 -11.95 14.58 18.43
C TYR A 176 -11.43 15.80 19.20
N GLY A 177 -10.57 16.61 18.58
CA GLY A 177 -9.97 17.81 19.17
C GLY A 177 -8.62 17.49 19.81
N SER A 178 -8.62 17.03 21.06
CA SER A 178 -7.38 16.64 21.76
C SER A 178 -6.96 15.19 21.55
N GLU A 179 -7.83 14.40 20.92
CA GLU A 179 -7.65 12.96 20.69
C GLU A 179 -8.07 12.58 19.27
N TYR A 180 -7.61 11.41 18.84
CA TYR A 180 -7.86 10.85 17.53
C TYR A 180 -8.34 9.41 17.68
N LEU A 181 -9.41 9.07 16.95
CA LEU A 181 -9.94 7.72 16.90
C LEU A 181 -9.50 7.09 15.57
N ALA A 182 -8.79 5.96 15.65
CA ALA A 182 -8.51 5.12 14.50
C ALA A 182 -9.40 3.87 14.54
N LEU A 183 -9.99 3.50 13.41
CA LEU A 183 -10.77 2.28 13.23
C LEU A 183 -10.26 1.54 11.99
N LEU A 184 -9.93 0.26 12.14
CA LEU A 184 -9.50 -0.63 11.06
C LEU A 184 -10.45 -1.84 11.00
N THR A 185 -11.00 -2.10 9.82
CA THR A 185 -11.82 -3.30 9.56
C THR A 185 -10.96 -4.52 9.26
N LEU A 186 -11.50 -5.71 9.52
CA LEU A 186 -10.76 -6.97 9.49
C LEU A 186 -11.56 -8.07 8.80
N THR A 187 -10.79 -9.04 8.29
CA THR A 187 -11.29 -10.33 7.84
C THR A 187 -10.77 -11.41 8.77
N ASN A 188 -11.69 -12.22 9.28
CA ASN A 188 -11.40 -13.30 10.21
C ASN A 188 -12.52 -14.33 10.19
N GLY A 189 -12.21 -15.59 10.54
CA GLY A 189 -13.20 -16.67 10.57
C GLY A 189 -13.89 -16.83 9.22
N HIS A 190 -15.20 -16.66 9.19
CA HIS A 190 -16.07 -16.69 8.02
C HIS A 190 -16.26 -15.32 7.35
N THR A 191 -16.03 -14.19 8.03
CA THR A 191 -16.48 -12.89 7.54
C THR A 191 -15.36 -11.93 7.17
N THR A 192 -15.69 -11.04 6.25
CA THR A 192 -14.99 -9.77 6.00
C THR A 192 -15.88 -8.61 6.42
N THR A 193 -15.30 -7.48 6.83
CA THR A 193 -16.06 -6.32 7.33
C THR A 193 -15.68 -5.05 6.60
N TYR A 194 -16.64 -4.18 6.36
CA TYR A 194 -16.46 -2.82 5.83
C TYR A 194 -17.16 -1.78 6.72
N ILE A 195 -16.71 -0.53 6.64
CA ILE A 195 -17.34 0.65 7.23
C ILE A 195 -18.27 1.27 6.19
N GLU A 196 -19.49 1.56 6.62
CA GLU A 196 -20.56 2.15 5.83
C GLU A 196 -20.99 3.51 6.46
N PRO A 197 -21.75 4.35 5.72
CA PRO A 197 -22.32 5.60 6.25
C PRO A 197 -22.95 5.47 7.64
N GLY A 198 -22.66 6.41 8.53
CA GLY A 198 -23.14 6.45 9.91
C GLY A 198 -22.28 5.66 10.90
N LEU A 199 -21.01 5.39 10.56
CA LEU A 199 -20.08 4.56 11.34
C LEU A 199 -20.65 3.15 11.59
N LYS A 200 -21.17 2.55 10.51
CA LYS A 200 -21.75 1.21 10.53
C LYS A 200 -20.70 0.19 10.10
N LEU A 201 -20.56 -0.90 10.86
CA LEU A 201 -19.75 -2.04 10.49
C LEU A 201 -20.66 -3.08 9.84
N ARG A 202 -20.44 -3.37 8.55
CA ARG A 202 -21.18 -4.36 7.78
C ARG A 202 -20.30 -5.57 7.50
N ALA A 203 -20.76 -6.75 7.91
CA ALA A 203 -20.09 -8.01 7.58
C ALA A 203 -20.60 -8.56 6.24
N PHE A 204 -19.75 -9.33 5.57
CA PHE A 204 -20.05 -10.15 4.39
C PHE A 204 -19.56 -11.58 4.64
N LEU A 205 -20.34 -12.58 4.23
CA LEU A 205 -20.07 -14.01 4.47
C LEU A 205 -19.58 -14.74 3.22
N GLY A 206 -20.19 -14.53 2.06
CA GLY A 206 -19.92 -15.30 0.82
C GLY A 206 -20.51 -16.72 0.79
N GLU A 207 -21.15 -17.17 1.87
CA GLU A 207 -21.96 -18.40 1.90
C GLU A 207 -23.15 -18.23 2.83
N THR A 208 -24.25 -18.95 2.58
CA THR A 208 -25.38 -18.93 3.51
C THR A 208 -25.17 -19.96 4.62
N MET A 209 -25.25 -19.53 5.88
CA MET A 209 -25.08 -20.43 7.02
C MET A 209 -25.91 -20.00 8.23
N LYS A 210 -26.16 -20.93 9.15
CA LYS A 210 -26.96 -20.66 10.38
C LYS A 210 -26.13 -20.24 11.58
N ASN A 211 -24.91 -20.75 11.67
CA ASN A 211 -24.04 -20.56 12.82
C ASN A 211 -22.73 -19.95 12.36
N VAL A 212 -22.39 -18.80 12.90
CA VAL A 212 -21.12 -18.10 12.67
C VAL A 212 -20.38 -18.12 14.00
N GLU A 213 -19.17 -18.70 14.01
CA GLU A 213 -18.30 -18.70 15.19
C GLU A 213 -17.81 -17.28 15.53
N LEU A 214 -16.88 -17.12 16.46
CA LEU A 214 -16.33 -15.80 16.77
C LEU A 214 -15.51 -15.27 15.58
N ASN A 215 -15.89 -14.10 15.08
CA ASN A 215 -15.23 -13.38 13.99
C ASN A 215 -14.87 -11.96 14.43
N TRP A 216 -13.62 -11.57 14.29
CA TRP A 216 -13.18 -10.20 14.56
C TRP A 216 -13.51 -9.27 13.38
N MET A 217 -14.27 -8.20 13.66
CA MET A 217 -14.77 -7.25 12.66
C MET A 217 -13.88 -6.03 12.53
N ALA A 218 -13.47 -5.44 13.65
CA ALA A 218 -12.74 -4.18 13.65
C ALA A 218 -11.87 -4.02 14.89
N SER A 219 -10.74 -3.33 14.72
CA SER A 219 -9.96 -2.79 15.83
C SER A 219 -10.14 -1.28 15.91
N ILE A 220 -10.25 -0.76 17.11
CA ILE A 220 -10.42 0.67 17.39
C ILE A 220 -9.36 1.09 18.40
N SER A 221 -8.79 2.28 18.26
CA SER A 221 -7.93 2.85 19.30
C SER A 221 -8.02 4.36 19.34
N ILE A 222 -7.74 4.92 20.52
CA ILE A 222 -7.75 6.35 20.76
C ILE A 222 -6.42 6.79 21.38
N ASP A 223 -5.86 7.86 20.84
CA ASP A 223 -4.66 8.49 21.40
C ASP A 223 -4.66 10.00 21.12
N CYS A 224 -3.87 10.76 21.87
CA CYS A 224 -3.68 12.20 21.63
C CYS A 224 -2.78 12.50 20.43
N ASP A 225 -2.00 11.51 19.99
CA ASP A 225 -1.20 11.56 18.77
C ASP A 225 -1.86 10.70 17.67
N PRO A 226 -2.25 11.27 16.51
CA PRO A 226 -2.93 10.51 15.45
C PRO A 226 -2.09 9.32 14.97
N TYR A 227 -0.77 9.45 14.91
CA TYR A 227 0.10 8.36 14.45
C TYR A 227 0.16 7.21 15.45
N ASN A 228 0.08 7.51 16.76
CA ASN A 228 0.00 6.47 17.79
C ASN A 228 -1.37 5.80 17.81
N ALA A 229 -2.46 6.54 17.54
CA ALA A 229 -3.78 5.94 17.34
C ALA A 229 -3.71 4.91 16.19
N VAL A 230 -3.26 5.29 15.00
CA VAL A 230 -3.16 4.35 13.87
C VAL A 230 -2.25 3.15 14.18
N LYS A 231 -1.05 3.40 14.69
CA LYS A 231 -0.08 2.35 15.04
C LYS A 231 -0.63 1.37 16.07
N THR A 232 -1.35 1.86 17.09
CA THR A 232 -1.88 1.04 18.17
C THR A 232 -3.08 0.23 17.69
N CYS A 233 -3.99 0.82 16.91
CA CYS A 233 -5.09 0.12 16.24
C CYS A 233 -4.58 -1.11 15.46
N ILE A 234 -3.57 -0.92 14.61
CA ILE A 234 -3.02 -2.00 13.78
C ILE A 234 -2.28 -3.05 14.64
N LYS A 235 -1.51 -2.60 15.64
CA LYS A 235 -0.84 -3.52 16.59
C LYS A 235 -1.85 -4.37 17.35
N TYR A 236 -2.94 -3.78 17.83
CA TYR A 236 -3.97 -4.49 18.56
C TYR A 236 -4.65 -5.51 17.64
N ALA A 237 -5.04 -5.12 16.42
CA ALA A 237 -5.56 -6.04 15.40
C ALA A 237 -4.64 -7.24 15.15
N SER A 238 -3.32 -7.04 15.05
CA SER A 238 -2.35 -8.11 14.80
C SER A 238 -2.27 -9.18 15.90
N SER A 239 -2.89 -8.95 17.06
CA SER A 239 -2.98 -9.95 18.14
C SER A 239 -4.19 -10.88 18.00
N TYR A 240 -5.16 -10.54 17.13
CA TYR A 240 -6.43 -11.24 16.97
C TYR A 240 -6.62 -11.86 15.57
N VAL A 241 -5.93 -11.33 14.56
CA VAL A 241 -5.93 -11.86 13.19
C VAL A 241 -4.52 -12.30 12.76
N MET A 242 -4.42 -12.93 11.58
CA MET A 242 -3.20 -13.65 11.18
C MET A 242 -2.01 -12.76 10.83
N PHE A 243 -2.25 -11.56 10.28
CA PHE A 243 -1.16 -10.74 9.76
C PHE A 243 -0.13 -10.35 10.83
N LYS A 244 1.11 -10.12 10.40
CA LYS A 244 2.17 -9.56 11.24
C LYS A 244 2.54 -8.15 10.80
N LEU A 245 2.95 -7.34 11.76
CA LEU A 245 3.52 -6.02 11.51
C LEU A 245 4.77 -6.13 10.61
N ARG A 246 4.98 -5.13 9.74
CA ARG A 246 6.10 -5.06 8.79
C ARG A 246 7.46 -5.39 9.42
N ARG A 247 7.71 -4.82 10.60
CA ARG A 247 8.97 -4.94 11.35
C ARG A 247 9.22 -6.33 11.93
N LEU A 248 8.20 -7.20 11.98
CA LEU A 248 8.31 -8.58 12.46
C LEU A 248 8.48 -9.59 11.32
N LYS A 249 8.51 -9.12 10.07
CA LYS A 249 8.66 -9.93 8.87
C LYS A 249 10.02 -9.69 8.23
N LYS A 250 10.50 -10.67 7.47
CA LYS A 250 11.74 -10.58 6.68
C LYS A 250 11.62 -9.42 5.69
N GLN A 251 12.69 -8.64 5.52
CA GLN A 251 12.75 -7.65 4.44
C GLN A 251 12.84 -8.37 3.07
N PRO A 252 12.03 -7.99 2.08
CA PRO A 252 12.09 -8.58 0.74
C PRO A 252 13.43 -8.35 0.03
N ILE A 253 13.90 -9.34 -0.72
CA ILE A 253 15.21 -9.35 -1.41
C ILE A 253 15.40 -8.24 -2.45
N PHE A 254 14.30 -7.70 -3.00
CA PHE A 254 14.32 -6.71 -4.09
C PHE A 254 14.25 -5.25 -3.59
N ILE A 255 14.23 -5.01 -2.27
CA ILE A 255 14.04 -3.66 -1.75
C ILE A 255 15.27 -2.75 -1.94
N ASP A 256 16.51 -3.26 -1.87
CA ASP A 256 17.74 -2.44 -1.75
C ASP A 256 18.34 -1.91 -3.05
N ARG A 257 17.86 -2.39 -4.19
CA ARG A 257 18.38 -2.01 -5.51
C ARG A 257 17.23 -1.56 -6.40
N ILE A 258 17.57 -0.69 -7.37
CA ILE A 258 16.64 -0.27 -8.40
C ILE A 258 16.20 -1.49 -9.25
N GLY A 259 14.91 -1.56 -9.54
CA GLY A 259 14.35 -2.56 -10.47
C GLY A 259 13.94 -1.99 -11.81
N TRP A 260 13.56 -2.88 -12.73
CA TRP A 260 12.84 -2.54 -13.95
C TRP A 260 11.62 -3.47 -14.14
N CYS A 261 10.47 -2.90 -14.51
CA CYS A 261 9.23 -3.63 -14.78
C CYS A 261 8.81 -3.47 -16.24
N SER A 262 8.42 -4.59 -16.87
CA SER A 262 8.05 -4.59 -18.29
C SER A 262 6.67 -4.03 -18.62
N TRP A 263 5.78 -3.80 -17.64
CA TRP A 263 4.37 -3.46 -17.89
C TRP A 263 4.21 -2.20 -18.75
N ASN A 264 4.46 -1.01 -18.23
CA ASN A 264 4.29 0.23 -19.00
C ASN A 264 5.33 0.40 -20.13
N ALA A 265 6.43 -0.36 -20.07
CA ALA A 265 7.43 -0.37 -21.13
C ALA A 265 6.97 -1.11 -22.40
N LEU A 266 6.18 -2.18 -22.26
CA LEU A 266 5.89 -3.12 -23.35
C LEU A 266 4.40 -3.48 -23.50
N LEU A 267 3.61 -3.33 -22.43
CA LEU A 267 2.26 -3.89 -22.26
C LEU A 267 2.24 -5.40 -22.64
N THR A 268 1.05 -5.98 -22.76
CA THR A 268 0.92 -7.40 -23.13
C THR A 268 1.33 -7.70 -24.57
N GLU A 269 1.38 -6.69 -25.45
CA GLU A 269 1.51 -6.86 -26.91
C GLU A 269 2.97 -6.86 -27.37
N ASP A 270 3.82 -6.00 -26.79
CA ASP A 270 5.23 -5.92 -27.18
C ASP A 270 6.14 -6.73 -26.23
N LEU A 271 5.58 -7.32 -25.17
CA LEU A 271 6.34 -8.15 -24.26
C LEU A 271 6.88 -9.40 -24.99
N SER A 272 8.21 -9.49 -25.09
CA SER A 272 8.91 -10.59 -25.74
C SER A 272 10.32 -10.76 -25.15
N HIS A 273 10.92 -11.93 -25.38
CA HIS A 273 12.31 -12.19 -25.00
C HIS A 273 13.25 -11.08 -25.52
N TYR A 274 13.18 -10.77 -26.81
CA TYR A 274 14.12 -9.86 -27.45
C TYR A 274 13.98 -8.41 -26.96
N ASN A 275 12.74 -7.94 -26.76
CA ASN A 275 12.51 -6.59 -26.26
C ASN A 275 12.98 -6.43 -24.81
N VAL A 276 12.72 -7.41 -23.94
CA VAL A 276 13.21 -7.39 -22.55
C VAL A 276 14.74 -7.36 -22.52
N ILE A 277 15.40 -8.24 -23.26
CA ILE A 277 16.87 -8.29 -23.33
C ILE A 277 17.45 -6.99 -23.91
N GLY A 278 16.88 -6.48 -25.00
CA GLY A 278 17.35 -5.27 -25.66
C GLY A 278 17.26 -4.03 -24.79
N ILE A 279 16.12 -3.83 -24.10
CA ILE A 279 15.91 -2.68 -23.21
C ILE A 279 16.84 -2.77 -22.01
N VAL A 280 16.87 -3.90 -21.32
CA VAL A 280 17.72 -4.08 -20.14
C VAL A 280 19.19 -3.90 -20.49
N LYS A 281 19.66 -4.49 -21.59
CA LYS A 281 21.02 -4.28 -22.08
C LYS A 281 21.29 -2.79 -22.33
N GLY A 282 20.39 -2.09 -23.02
CA GLY A 282 20.56 -0.67 -23.30
C GLY A 282 20.64 0.20 -22.04
N LEU A 283 19.88 -0.14 -20.98
CA LEU A 283 19.96 0.54 -19.69
C LEU A 283 21.31 0.30 -19.01
N LEU A 284 21.81 -0.94 -19.03
CA LEU A 284 23.09 -1.33 -18.46
C LEU A 284 24.28 -0.70 -19.22
N ASP A 285 24.23 -0.67 -20.56
CA ASP A 285 25.24 -0.04 -21.43
C ASP A 285 25.36 1.48 -21.16
N ARG A 286 24.28 2.12 -20.69
CA ARG A 286 24.28 3.53 -20.25
C ARG A 286 24.79 3.74 -18.82
N GLY A 287 25.20 2.67 -18.14
CA GLY A 287 25.81 2.71 -16.82
C GLY A 287 24.83 2.55 -15.65
N LEU A 288 23.55 2.25 -15.91
CA LEU A 288 22.61 1.90 -14.84
C LEU A 288 22.95 0.49 -14.32
N ARG A 289 22.78 0.26 -13.01
CA ARG A 289 22.94 -1.07 -12.41
C ARG A 289 21.60 -1.54 -11.86
N LEU A 290 20.87 -2.32 -12.65
CA LEU A 290 19.60 -2.91 -12.26
C LEU A 290 19.84 -4.10 -11.34
N GLY A 291 19.32 -4.05 -10.12
CA GLY A 291 19.39 -5.20 -9.21
C GLY A 291 18.38 -6.27 -9.56
N TRP A 292 17.25 -5.89 -10.16
CA TRP A 292 16.21 -6.85 -10.49
C TRP A 292 15.35 -6.42 -11.68
N VAL A 293 14.74 -7.41 -12.32
CA VAL A 293 13.80 -7.23 -13.43
C VAL A 293 12.55 -8.05 -13.14
N VAL A 294 11.36 -7.49 -13.33
CA VAL A 294 10.11 -8.26 -13.30
C VAL A 294 9.51 -8.37 -14.70
N ILE A 295 9.26 -9.61 -15.12
CA ILE A 295 8.51 -9.93 -16.34
C ILE A 295 7.03 -9.88 -15.96
N ASP A 296 6.37 -8.80 -16.36
CA ASP A 296 4.98 -8.51 -16.04
C ASP A 296 3.99 -9.24 -16.99
N ASP A 297 2.70 -8.93 -16.91
CA ASP A 297 1.65 -9.60 -17.68
C ASP A 297 1.88 -9.55 -19.22
N GLY A 298 1.61 -10.67 -19.89
CA GLY A 298 1.76 -10.86 -21.34
C GLY A 298 2.67 -12.03 -21.74
N TRP A 299 3.31 -12.72 -20.79
CA TRP A 299 4.17 -13.87 -21.06
C TRP A 299 3.38 -15.18 -21.30
N GLN A 300 2.14 -15.24 -20.85
CA GLN A 300 1.30 -16.43 -20.74
C GLN A 300 0.91 -17.02 -22.10
N ASP A 301 0.87 -18.34 -22.22
CA ASP A 301 0.07 -19.07 -23.23
C ASP A 301 -1.42 -19.04 -22.81
N GLU A 302 -2.15 -18.05 -23.31
CA GLU A 302 -3.52 -17.77 -22.90
C GLU A 302 -4.58 -18.11 -23.97
N VAL A 303 -5.82 -18.27 -23.51
CA VAL A 303 -7.02 -18.25 -24.37
C VAL A 303 -7.81 -17.00 -24.03
N ARG A 304 -8.26 -16.28 -25.08
CA ARG A 304 -9.19 -15.15 -24.98
C ARG A 304 -10.56 -15.60 -25.48
N LYS A 305 -11.62 -15.38 -24.70
CA LYS A 305 -13.02 -15.61 -25.12
C LYS A 305 -13.68 -14.27 -25.49
N GLU A 306 -14.68 -14.31 -26.39
CA GLU A 306 -15.26 -13.11 -27.03
C GLU A 306 -16.22 -12.31 -26.12
N ASP A 307 -16.91 -12.95 -25.16
CA ASP A 307 -18.07 -12.35 -24.46
C ASP A 307 -17.72 -11.51 -23.21
N TRP A 308 -16.47 -11.57 -22.75
CA TRP A 308 -15.88 -10.79 -21.65
C TRP A 308 -14.36 -10.94 -21.83
N PRO A 309 -13.45 -10.02 -21.43
CA PRO A 309 -12.01 -10.23 -21.62
C PRO A 309 -11.48 -11.30 -20.65
N ARG A 310 -12.00 -12.52 -20.77
CA ARG A 310 -11.60 -13.71 -20.03
C ARG A 310 -10.29 -14.17 -20.61
N ARG A 311 -9.24 -13.95 -19.83
CA ARG A 311 -7.89 -14.41 -20.12
C ARG A 311 -7.59 -15.55 -19.16
N ILE A 312 -7.59 -16.76 -19.69
CA ILE A 312 -7.29 -17.98 -18.92
C ILE A 312 -5.94 -18.53 -19.36
N LEU A 313 -5.13 -18.96 -18.40
CA LEU A 313 -3.87 -19.64 -18.70
C LEU A 313 -4.16 -21.06 -19.18
N ARG A 314 -3.72 -21.41 -20.39
CA ARG A 314 -4.02 -22.72 -20.99
C ARG A 314 -3.20 -23.84 -20.36
N ARG A 315 -1.92 -23.57 -20.10
CA ARG A 315 -0.93 -24.50 -19.56
C ARG A 315 0.26 -23.73 -18.98
N LEU A 316 1.13 -24.40 -18.25
CA LEU A 316 2.31 -23.78 -17.62
C LEU A 316 3.46 -23.59 -18.60
N SER A 317 3.27 -22.69 -19.57
CA SER A 317 4.30 -22.29 -20.52
C SER A 317 4.17 -20.81 -20.91
N ALA A 318 5.28 -20.24 -21.38
CA ALA A 318 5.25 -18.95 -22.05
C ALA A 318 4.76 -19.09 -23.50
N ASN A 319 4.21 -18.00 -24.04
CA ASN A 319 3.78 -17.93 -25.44
C ASN A 319 4.97 -17.83 -26.43
N GLU A 320 4.66 -17.83 -27.72
CA GLU A 320 5.61 -17.87 -28.84
C GLU A 320 6.60 -16.69 -28.89
N ARG A 321 6.32 -15.58 -28.19
CA ARG A 321 7.24 -14.43 -28.07
C ARG A 321 8.40 -14.70 -27.12
N PHE A 322 8.39 -15.85 -26.46
CA PHE A 322 9.47 -16.40 -25.64
C PHE A 322 9.93 -17.74 -26.25
N PRO A 323 10.68 -17.72 -27.37
CA PRO A 323 11.02 -18.94 -28.12
C PRO A 323 11.84 -19.96 -27.31
N GLU A 324 12.57 -19.51 -26.29
CA GLU A 324 13.33 -20.34 -25.35
C GLU A 324 12.63 -20.46 -23.97
N GLY A 325 11.33 -20.17 -23.92
CA GLY A 325 10.55 -20.08 -22.69
C GLY A 325 11.02 -18.97 -21.73
N LEU A 326 10.49 -18.98 -20.51
CA LEU A 326 10.90 -18.03 -19.46
C LEU A 326 12.37 -18.25 -19.05
N LYS A 327 12.81 -19.52 -19.01
CA LYS A 327 14.19 -19.85 -18.66
C LYS A 327 15.21 -19.14 -19.56
N GLY A 328 14.99 -19.10 -20.88
CA GLY A 328 15.90 -18.43 -21.80
C GLY A 328 16.05 -16.93 -21.54
N VAL A 329 14.94 -16.21 -21.29
CA VAL A 329 15.01 -14.77 -20.97
C VAL A 329 15.65 -14.53 -19.59
N VAL A 330 15.38 -15.38 -18.60
CA VAL A 330 16.00 -15.30 -17.27
C VAL A 330 17.52 -15.50 -17.37
N GLU A 331 17.98 -16.51 -18.11
CA GLU A 331 19.40 -16.75 -18.32
C GLU A 331 20.07 -15.61 -19.10
N GLY A 332 19.38 -15.03 -20.09
CA GLY A 332 19.83 -13.84 -20.80
C GLY A 332 20.02 -12.63 -19.88
N LEU A 333 19.04 -12.34 -19.02
CA LEU A 333 19.12 -11.26 -18.03
C LEU A 333 20.24 -11.47 -17.02
N LYS A 334 20.41 -12.70 -16.51
CA LYS A 334 21.50 -13.04 -15.58
C LYS A 334 22.87 -12.90 -16.23
N LYS A 335 23.02 -13.27 -17.52
CA LYS A 335 24.27 -13.04 -18.29
C LYS A 335 24.59 -11.56 -18.49
N LEU A 336 23.57 -10.69 -18.56
CA LEU A 336 23.77 -9.23 -18.60
C LEU A 336 24.18 -8.63 -17.25
N GLY A 337 24.05 -9.38 -16.14
CA GLY A 337 24.43 -8.93 -14.81
C GLY A 337 23.25 -8.45 -13.94
N VAL A 338 22.01 -8.82 -14.27
CA VAL A 338 20.85 -8.62 -13.39
C VAL A 338 20.88 -9.68 -12.27
N ASP A 339 20.79 -9.26 -11.01
CA ASP A 339 20.90 -10.17 -9.86
C ASP A 339 19.66 -11.06 -9.70
N LEU A 340 18.47 -10.48 -9.81
CA LEU A 340 17.19 -11.16 -9.55
C LEU A 340 16.19 -10.99 -10.71
N VAL A 341 15.49 -12.05 -11.07
CA VAL A 341 14.38 -11.97 -12.04
C VAL A 341 13.07 -12.43 -11.40
N GLY A 342 12.06 -11.57 -11.45
CA GLY A 342 10.72 -11.84 -10.94
C GLY A 342 9.72 -12.14 -12.04
N LEU A 343 8.64 -12.83 -11.68
CA LEU A 343 7.53 -13.13 -12.58
C LEU A 343 6.21 -12.62 -12.00
N TRP A 344 5.42 -11.98 -12.85
CA TRP A 344 4.05 -11.61 -12.54
C TRP A 344 3.08 -12.78 -12.76
N HIS A 345 2.15 -12.95 -11.83
CA HIS A 345 0.95 -13.77 -11.99
C HIS A 345 -0.17 -13.20 -11.11
N THR A 346 -1.40 -13.70 -11.25
CA THR A 346 -2.49 -13.35 -10.32
C THR A 346 -2.63 -14.38 -9.21
N ILE A 347 -3.38 -14.08 -8.14
CA ILE A 347 -3.71 -15.07 -7.11
C ILE A 347 -4.45 -16.27 -7.69
N ASN A 348 -5.30 -16.04 -8.70
CA ASN A 348 -5.95 -17.09 -9.46
C ASN A 348 -5.11 -17.59 -10.66
N ILE A 349 -3.78 -17.44 -10.58
CA ILE A 349 -2.75 -17.80 -11.59
C ILE A 349 -2.75 -16.92 -12.84
N HIS A 350 -3.92 -16.63 -13.41
CA HIS A 350 -4.09 -15.59 -14.42
C HIS A 350 -5.42 -14.85 -14.24
N TRP A 351 -5.64 -13.74 -14.95
CA TRP A 351 -6.78 -12.82 -14.73
C TRP A 351 -8.12 -13.52 -14.47
N SER A 352 -8.51 -14.46 -15.32
CA SER A 352 -9.76 -15.21 -15.17
C SER A 352 -9.56 -16.64 -14.72
N GLY A 353 -8.38 -17.05 -14.25
CA GLY A 353 -8.07 -18.43 -13.86
C GLY A 353 -7.24 -19.18 -14.90
N PHE A 354 -7.43 -20.51 -14.94
CA PHE A 354 -6.71 -21.42 -15.82
C PHE A 354 -7.64 -22.47 -16.44
N ASP A 355 -7.17 -23.08 -17.52
CA ASP A 355 -7.80 -24.25 -18.12
C ASP A 355 -7.56 -25.50 -17.27
N ARG A 356 -8.52 -26.43 -17.27
CA ARG A 356 -8.44 -27.69 -16.52
C ARG A 356 -7.15 -28.46 -16.78
N THR A 357 -6.65 -28.40 -18.01
CA THR A 357 -5.41 -29.06 -18.45
C THR A 357 -4.24 -28.71 -17.53
N LEU A 358 -4.15 -27.46 -17.05
CA LEU A 358 -3.07 -27.04 -16.15
C LEU A 358 -3.07 -27.82 -14.83
N ALA A 359 -4.24 -28.00 -14.20
CA ALA A 359 -4.35 -28.73 -12.95
C ALA A 359 -4.04 -30.23 -13.14
N GLU A 360 -4.43 -30.78 -14.29
CA GLU A 360 -4.13 -32.17 -14.68
C GLU A 360 -2.63 -32.37 -14.92
N GLU A 361 -1.95 -31.45 -15.61
CA GLU A 361 -0.49 -31.45 -15.82
C GLU A 361 0.29 -31.35 -14.51
N LEU A 362 -0.20 -30.53 -13.57
CA LEU A 362 0.39 -30.41 -12.24
C LEU A 362 0.05 -31.58 -11.30
N ASN A 363 -0.93 -32.41 -11.66
CA ASN A 363 -1.54 -33.42 -10.80
C ASN A 363 -2.00 -32.83 -9.45
N VAL A 364 -2.78 -31.75 -9.51
CA VAL A 364 -3.34 -31.05 -8.35
C VAL A 364 -4.85 -30.86 -8.52
N LYS A 365 -5.53 -30.58 -7.42
CA LYS A 365 -6.95 -30.21 -7.45
C LYS A 365 -7.13 -28.75 -7.86
N SER A 366 -8.32 -28.44 -8.36
CA SER A 366 -8.75 -27.10 -8.74
C SER A 366 -10.21 -26.89 -8.35
N TYR A 367 -10.62 -25.62 -8.20
CA TYR A 367 -12.01 -25.24 -7.99
C TYR A 367 -12.56 -24.52 -9.23
N PHE A 368 -13.80 -24.81 -9.63
CA PHE A 368 -14.44 -24.10 -10.74
C PHE A 368 -15.23 -22.90 -10.20
N SER A 369 -14.75 -21.70 -10.46
CA SER A 369 -15.38 -20.47 -9.99
C SER A 369 -16.50 -20.04 -10.94
N MET A 370 -17.71 -19.87 -10.41
CA MET A 370 -18.86 -19.36 -11.18
C MET A 370 -18.70 -17.90 -11.58
N PHE A 371 -17.94 -17.10 -10.81
CA PHE A 371 -17.67 -15.71 -11.14
C PHE A 371 -16.79 -15.56 -12.39
N ASN A 372 -15.72 -16.36 -12.47
CA ASN A 372 -14.80 -16.35 -13.61
C ASN A 372 -15.25 -17.27 -14.75
N GLU A 373 -16.15 -18.21 -14.47
CA GLU A 373 -16.51 -19.36 -15.33
C GLU A 373 -15.28 -20.13 -15.82
N SER A 374 -14.35 -20.39 -14.90
CA SER A 374 -13.10 -21.12 -15.16
C SER A 374 -12.50 -21.72 -13.87
N TYR A 375 -11.41 -22.47 -14.00
CA TYR A 375 -10.73 -23.06 -12.85
C TYR A 375 -9.78 -22.07 -12.16
N VAL A 376 -9.75 -22.15 -10.83
CA VAL A 376 -8.89 -21.37 -9.93
C VAL A 376 -8.30 -22.31 -8.87
N PRO A 377 -7.31 -21.86 -8.07
CA PRO A 377 -6.79 -22.68 -6.97
C PRO A 377 -7.91 -23.10 -5.99
N PRO A 378 -7.80 -24.25 -5.31
CA PRO A 378 -8.78 -24.67 -4.31
C PRO A 378 -8.89 -23.68 -3.13
N SER A 379 -10.04 -23.63 -2.46
CA SER A 379 -10.26 -22.79 -1.26
C SER A 379 -9.70 -23.44 0.03
N THR A 380 -9.51 -24.76 0.06
CA THR A 380 -9.00 -25.45 1.26
C THR A 380 -7.49 -25.27 1.39
N LEU A 381 -7.00 -25.02 2.61
CA LEU A 381 -5.58 -24.71 2.85
C LEU A 381 -4.60 -25.75 2.28
N ASN A 382 -4.86 -27.04 2.50
CA ASN A 382 -3.94 -28.10 2.09
C ASN A 382 -3.87 -28.22 0.56
N GLU A 383 -5.02 -28.18 -0.11
CA GLU A 383 -5.10 -28.33 -1.56
C GLU A 383 -4.58 -27.06 -2.26
N ALA A 384 -4.87 -25.88 -1.71
CA ALA A 384 -4.29 -24.61 -2.17
C ALA A 384 -2.76 -24.60 -2.01
N PHE A 385 -2.25 -25.08 -0.87
CA PHE A 385 -0.81 -25.15 -0.63
C PHE A 385 -0.13 -26.10 -1.63
N GLU A 386 -0.69 -27.29 -1.85
CA GLU A 386 -0.18 -28.23 -2.84
C GLU A 386 -0.18 -27.61 -4.24
N PHE A 387 -1.26 -26.91 -4.62
CA PHE A 387 -1.33 -26.19 -5.88
C PHE A 387 -0.18 -25.17 -6.03
N TYR A 388 -0.04 -24.25 -5.07
CA TYR A 388 1.00 -23.21 -5.15
C TYR A 388 2.41 -23.79 -5.03
N GLU A 389 2.61 -24.86 -4.27
CA GLU A 389 3.92 -25.53 -4.15
C GLU A 389 4.39 -26.06 -5.51
N LYS A 390 3.49 -26.65 -6.29
CA LYS A 390 3.77 -27.12 -7.65
C LYS A 390 4.00 -25.96 -8.62
N PHE A 391 3.13 -24.96 -8.58
CA PHE A 391 3.29 -23.75 -9.39
C PHE A 391 4.63 -23.06 -9.12
N PHE A 392 4.98 -22.84 -7.86
CA PHE A 392 6.25 -22.21 -7.49
C PHE A 392 7.47 -23.10 -7.71
N SER A 393 7.32 -24.43 -7.71
CA SER A 393 8.38 -25.32 -8.21
C SER A 393 8.68 -25.06 -9.69
N TRP A 394 7.63 -24.89 -10.51
CA TRP A 394 7.79 -24.52 -11.92
C TRP A 394 8.44 -23.14 -12.08
N VAL A 395 8.04 -22.15 -11.28
CA VAL A 395 8.69 -20.81 -11.23
C VAL A 395 10.19 -20.95 -10.92
N LYS A 396 10.58 -21.73 -9.91
CA LYS A 396 11.98 -21.95 -9.55
C LYS A 396 12.78 -22.68 -10.62
N ILE A 397 12.20 -23.69 -11.29
CA ILE A 397 12.87 -24.43 -12.38
C ILE A 397 13.18 -23.51 -13.57
N ASN A 398 12.36 -22.48 -13.80
CA ASN A 398 12.63 -21.43 -14.80
C ASN A 398 13.66 -20.39 -14.34
N GLY A 399 14.25 -20.54 -13.15
CA GLY A 399 15.34 -19.70 -12.66
C GLY A 399 14.91 -18.38 -12.02
N LEU A 400 13.61 -18.20 -11.76
CA LEU A 400 13.04 -17.00 -11.15
C LEU A 400 13.31 -16.93 -9.64
N ASP A 401 13.40 -15.71 -9.13
CA ASP A 401 13.89 -15.40 -7.79
C ASP A 401 12.82 -14.84 -6.85
N PHE A 402 11.77 -14.20 -7.40
CA PHE A 402 10.60 -13.71 -6.65
C PHE A 402 9.37 -13.66 -7.57
N VAL A 403 8.20 -13.36 -6.99
CA VAL A 403 6.96 -13.20 -7.76
C VAL A 403 6.25 -11.89 -7.41
N LYS A 404 5.57 -11.30 -8.40
CA LYS A 404 4.58 -10.23 -8.20
C LYS A 404 3.19 -10.84 -8.35
N VAL A 405 2.32 -10.66 -7.35
CA VAL A 405 1.01 -11.31 -7.29
C VAL A 405 -0.10 -10.28 -7.35
N ASP A 406 -0.81 -10.25 -8.48
CA ASP A 406 -1.93 -9.35 -8.73
C ASP A 406 -3.29 -10.00 -8.45
N ASN A 407 -4.34 -9.19 -8.58
CA ASN A 407 -5.74 -9.56 -8.45
C ASN A 407 -6.11 -10.22 -7.11
N GLN A 408 -5.37 -9.97 -6.02
CA GLN A 408 -5.58 -10.72 -4.77
C GLN A 408 -6.92 -10.43 -4.11
N TRP A 409 -7.47 -9.22 -4.28
CA TRP A 409 -8.81 -8.84 -3.81
C TRP A 409 -9.90 -9.83 -4.28
N VAL A 410 -9.71 -10.47 -5.45
CA VAL A 410 -10.76 -11.26 -6.12
C VAL A 410 -11.21 -12.45 -5.28
N ILE A 411 -10.43 -12.89 -4.29
CA ILE A 411 -10.84 -13.92 -3.34
C ILE A 411 -12.19 -13.59 -2.68
N HIS A 412 -12.53 -12.31 -2.57
CA HIS A 412 -13.84 -11.84 -2.10
C HIS A 412 -15.02 -12.56 -2.79
N VAL A 413 -14.88 -12.88 -4.09
CA VAL A 413 -15.96 -13.38 -4.95
C VAL A 413 -15.68 -14.77 -5.52
N LEU A 414 -14.41 -15.21 -5.54
CA LEU A 414 -13.98 -16.39 -6.30
C LEU A 414 -14.76 -17.65 -5.92
N TYR A 415 -15.08 -17.78 -4.64
CA TYR A 415 -15.65 -18.97 -4.00
C TYR A 415 -17.07 -18.73 -3.47
N ASP A 416 -17.67 -17.61 -3.86
CA ASP A 416 -19.00 -17.18 -3.41
C ASP A 416 -20.06 -18.26 -3.73
N GLY A 417 -20.93 -18.52 -2.76
CA GLY A 417 -21.95 -19.57 -2.78
C GLY A 417 -21.51 -20.90 -2.16
N ASP A 418 -20.24 -21.29 -2.26
CA ASP A 418 -19.73 -22.58 -1.78
C ASP A 418 -18.88 -22.48 -0.51
N TYR A 419 -18.21 -21.35 -0.29
CA TYR A 419 -17.31 -21.14 0.84
C TYR A 419 -17.39 -19.71 1.36
N SER A 420 -17.24 -19.57 2.68
CA SER A 420 -17.13 -18.24 3.28
C SER A 420 -15.88 -17.49 2.82
N VAL A 421 -16.05 -16.18 2.64
CA VAL A 421 -15.02 -15.23 2.24
C VAL A 421 -13.85 -15.23 3.22
N GLY A 422 -14.11 -15.24 4.52
CA GLY A 422 -13.07 -15.14 5.55
C GLY A 422 -12.19 -16.38 5.61
N ARG A 423 -12.77 -17.57 5.40
CA ARG A 423 -12.03 -18.84 5.40
C ARG A 423 -11.25 -19.00 4.12
N SER A 424 -11.87 -18.68 2.99
CA SER A 424 -11.23 -18.77 1.67
C SER A 424 -10.04 -17.82 1.57
N SER A 425 -10.21 -16.56 1.97
CA SER A 425 -9.12 -15.57 1.99
C SER A 425 -7.97 -16.00 2.89
N LYS A 426 -8.24 -16.38 4.14
CA LYS A 426 -7.22 -16.92 5.06
C LYS A 426 -6.45 -18.09 4.45
N ASN A 427 -7.16 -19.08 3.90
CA ASN A 427 -6.54 -20.30 3.39
C ASN A 427 -5.69 -20.05 2.15
N VAL A 428 -6.22 -19.32 1.17
CA VAL A 428 -5.54 -19.07 -0.11
C VAL A 428 -4.33 -18.16 0.09
N GLU A 429 -4.47 -17.09 0.88
CA GLU A 429 -3.36 -16.18 1.21
C GLU A 429 -2.25 -16.90 1.99
N LEU A 430 -2.62 -17.72 2.98
CA LEU A 430 -1.63 -18.49 3.74
C LEU A 430 -0.94 -19.55 2.87
N ALA A 431 -1.69 -20.25 2.01
CA ALA A 431 -1.16 -21.24 1.09
C ALA A 431 -0.14 -20.62 0.12
N LEU A 432 -0.51 -19.50 -0.53
CA LEU A 432 0.35 -18.72 -1.42
C LEU A 432 1.66 -18.34 -0.72
N GLN A 433 1.57 -17.67 0.44
CA GLN A 433 2.75 -17.19 1.16
C GLN A 433 3.62 -18.35 1.67
N SER A 434 3.01 -19.42 2.18
CA SER A 434 3.75 -20.58 2.71
C SER A 434 4.48 -21.34 1.60
N ALA A 435 3.83 -21.52 0.45
CA ALA A 435 4.44 -22.18 -0.70
C ALA A 435 5.59 -21.35 -1.29
N ALA A 436 5.42 -20.03 -1.42
CA ALA A 436 6.48 -19.13 -1.87
C ALA A 436 7.68 -19.17 -0.91
N TYR A 437 7.41 -19.07 0.40
CA TYR A 437 8.44 -19.17 1.44
C TYR A 437 9.20 -20.50 1.37
N ALA A 438 8.49 -21.63 1.24
CA ALA A 438 9.09 -22.96 1.11
C ALA A 438 9.97 -23.11 -0.14
N LYS A 439 9.72 -22.32 -1.18
CA LYS A 439 10.51 -22.30 -2.43
C LYS A 439 11.57 -21.21 -2.47
N GLY A 440 11.73 -20.45 -1.38
CA GLY A 440 12.68 -19.34 -1.31
C GLY A 440 12.34 -18.19 -2.26
N LEU A 441 11.05 -17.96 -2.50
CA LEU A 441 10.51 -16.84 -3.26
C LEU A 441 9.97 -15.79 -2.29
N ASP A 442 10.37 -14.54 -2.48
CA ASP A 442 9.67 -13.42 -1.86
C ASP A 442 8.50 -12.98 -2.77
N ILE A 443 7.49 -12.33 -2.18
CA ILE A 443 6.29 -11.87 -2.87
C ILE A 443 6.22 -10.34 -2.85
N LEU A 444 6.02 -9.73 -4.02
CA LEU A 444 5.51 -8.37 -4.18
C LEU A 444 3.98 -8.44 -4.34
N ASN A 445 3.24 -8.14 -3.28
CA ASN A 445 1.78 -8.19 -3.30
C ASN A 445 1.21 -6.99 -4.07
N CYS A 446 0.14 -7.19 -4.83
CA CYS A 446 -0.51 -6.14 -5.61
C CYS A 446 -2.02 -6.40 -5.70
N MET A 447 -2.80 -5.35 -5.99
CA MET A 447 -4.27 -5.37 -6.02
C MET A 447 -4.87 -6.03 -4.75
N CYS A 448 -4.37 -5.61 -3.59
CA CYS A 448 -4.53 -6.34 -2.32
C CYS A 448 -4.78 -5.39 -1.15
N MET A 449 -5.44 -4.25 -1.39
CA MET A 449 -5.74 -3.25 -0.36
C MET A 449 -7.07 -3.52 0.36
N ALA A 450 -7.70 -4.67 0.12
CA ALA A 450 -8.95 -5.08 0.75
C ALA A 450 -8.70 -5.87 2.06
N PRO A 451 -9.67 -5.89 3.00
CA PRO A 451 -9.52 -6.58 4.29
C PRO A 451 -9.15 -8.05 4.19
N GLU A 452 -9.63 -8.71 3.14
CA GLU A 452 -9.40 -10.12 2.83
C GLU A 452 -7.92 -10.41 2.56
N ASN A 453 -7.13 -9.40 2.21
CA ASN A 453 -5.71 -9.56 1.94
C ASN A 453 -4.88 -9.14 3.16
N TYR A 454 -5.01 -7.89 3.59
CA TYR A 454 -4.12 -7.34 4.61
C TYR A 454 -4.31 -8.00 5.98
N SER A 455 -5.46 -8.63 6.24
CA SER A 455 -5.71 -9.39 7.48
C SER A 455 -4.92 -10.71 7.56
N HIS A 456 -4.27 -11.11 6.46
CA HIS A 456 -3.64 -12.44 6.30
C HIS A 456 -2.16 -12.40 5.88
N PHE A 457 -1.53 -11.23 5.76
CA PHE A 457 -0.11 -11.09 5.42
C PHE A 457 0.83 -11.48 6.56
N LEU A 458 1.09 -12.78 6.67
CA LEU A 458 1.92 -13.41 7.70
C LEU A 458 3.42 -13.38 7.36
N PHE A 459 3.78 -13.62 6.10
CA PHE A 459 5.18 -13.75 5.64
C PHE A 459 5.56 -12.69 4.61
N SER A 460 4.69 -12.40 3.65
CA SER A 460 4.96 -11.43 2.60
C SER A 460 5.05 -10.01 3.19
N ASN A 461 5.99 -9.21 2.69
CA ASN A 461 6.38 -7.96 3.34
C ASN A 461 6.60 -6.79 2.38
N ALA A 462 6.12 -6.87 1.14
CA ALA A 462 5.94 -5.71 0.26
C ALA A 462 4.55 -5.76 -0.35
N MET A 463 3.88 -4.61 -0.47
CA MET A 463 2.59 -4.53 -1.16
C MET A 463 2.45 -3.20 -1.90
N ARG A 464 1.83 -3.21 -3.10
CA ARG A 464 1.38 -1.99 -3.76
C ARG A 464 0.32 -1.32 -2.90
N ILE A 465 0.51 -0.03 -2.64
CA ILE A 465 -0.45 0.81 -1.89
C ILE A 465 -0.90 2.06 -2.65
N SER A 466 -0.81 1.98 -3.97
CA SER A 466 -1.20 3.01 -4.92
C SER A 466 -2.14 2.41 -5.97
N MET A 467 -2.82 3.28 -6.73
CA MET A 467 -3.31 2.91 -8.05
C MET A 467 -2.13 2.58 -8.97
N ASP A 468 -2.37 1.98 -10.13
CA ASP A 468 -1.33 1.81 -11.15
C ASP A 468 -0.88 3.18 -11.64
N TYR A 469 0.43 3.32 -11.80
CA TYR A 469 1.03 4.50 -12.40
C TYR A 469 0.71 4.59 -13.90
N ILE A 470 0.22 5.75 -14.33
CA ILE A 470 -0.06 6.07 -15.74
C ILE A 470 0.97 7.07 -16.26
N PRO A 471 1.86 6.68 -17.20
CA PRO A 471 2.93 7.54 -17.70
C PRO A 471 2.42 8.81 -18.39
N PHE A 472 3.12 9.93 -18.20
CA PHE A 472 2.89 11.23 -18.85
C PHE A 472 1.57 11.92 -18.48
N TRP A 473 0.73 11.32 -17.63
CA TRP A 473 -0.54 11.92 -17.24
C TRP A 473 -0.35 12.85 -16.05
N LYS A 474 -0.61 14.15 -16.25
CA LYS A 474 -0.46 15.17 -15.20
C LYS A 474 -1.28 14.88 -13.95
N ALA A 475 -2.52 14.40 -14.10
CA ALA A 475 -3.38 14.12 -12.96
C ALA A 475 -2.91 12.90 -12.16
N ASP A 476 -2.30 11.91 -12.82
CA ASP A 476 -1.66 10.76 -12.14
C ASP A 476 -0.58 11.26 -11.19
N ALA A 477 0.34 12.12 -11.67
CA ALA A 477 1.41 12.67 -10.83
C ALA A 477 0.88 13.33 -9.52
N LYS A 478 -0.29 13.97 -9.58
CA LYS A 478 -0.97 14.54 -8.41
C LYS A 478 -1.66 13.46 -7.56
N LEU A 479 -2.63 12.76 -8.13
CA LEU A 479 -3.51 11.84 -7.42
C LEU A 479 -2.80 10.56 -6.96
N HIS A 480 -1.93 9.97 -7.78
CA HIS A 480 -1.11 8.81 -7.41
C HIS A 480 -0.26 9.11 -6.18
N THR A 481 0.34 10.31 -6.12
CA THR A 481 1.12 10.77 -4.97
C THR A 481 0.25 10.91 -3.73
N ILE A 482 -0.93 11.54 -3.84
CA ILE A 482 -1.90 11.66 -2.75
C ILE A 482 -2.32 10.27 -2.23
N PHE A 483 -2.75 9.38 -3.12
CA PHE A 483 -3.23 8.05 -2.76
C PHE A 483 -2.14 7.28 -2.02
N SER A 484 -0.94 7.25 -2.57
CA SER A 484 0.23 6.57 -2.00
C SER A 484 0.57 7.09 -0.59
N VAL A 485 0.54 8.42 -0.40
CA VAL A 485 0.89 9.06 0.88
C VAL A 485 -0.13 8.76 1.97
N TYR A 486 -1.42 8.93 1.70
CA TYR A 486 -2.44 8.67 2.72
C TYR A 486 -2.63 7.18 2.99
N ASN A 487 -2.50 6.31 1.98
CA ASN A 487 -2.52 4.86 2.17
C ASN A 487 -1.34 4.40 3.05
N ALA A 488 -0.20 5.09 3.01
CA ALA A 488 0.96 4.74 3.85
C ALA A 488 0.68 4.90 5.35
N LEU A 489 -0.30 5.71 5.78
CA LEU A 489 -0.73 5.78 7.18
C LEU A 489 -1.16 4.40 7.70
N LEU A 490 -1.85 3.61 6.88
CA LEU A 490 -2.31 2.28 7.25
C LEU A 490 -1.27 1.21 6.87
N PHE A 491 -1.00 1.09 5.58
CA PHE A 491 -0.36 -0.12 5.05
C PHE A 491 1.13 -0.20 5.35
N SER A 492 1.80 0.92 5.63
CA SER A 492 3.23 0.92 5.99
C SER A 492 3.52 0.21 7.32
N HIS A 493 2.50 0.04 8.18
CA HIS A 493 2.62 -0.75 9.40
C HIS A 493 2.51 -2.27 9.14
N ILE A 494 1.91 -2.68 8.02
CA ILE A 494 1.68 -4.07 7.65
C ILE A 494 2.77 -4.60 6.73
N THR A 495 3.18 -3.83 5.71
CA THR A 495 4.24 -4.21 4.76
C THR A 495 5.10 -3.01 4.34
N TYR A 496 6.18 -3.23 3.61
CA TYR A 496 6.87 -2.15 2.90
C TYR A 496 6.00 -1.63 1.76
N PRO A 497 5.72 -0.31 1.71
CA PRO A 497 4.81 0.24 0.72
C PRO A 497 5.50 0.38 -0.64
N ASP A 498 4.94 -0.30 -1.64
CA ASP A 498 5.26 -0.12 -3.05
C ASP A 498 4.35 0.97 -3.65
N TYR A 499 4.98 2.01 -4.19
CA TYR A 499 4.33 3.15 -4.86
C TYR A 499 4.29 2.97 -6.39
N ASP A 500 4.50 1.75 -6.86
CA ASP A 500 4.56 1.34 -8.26
C ASP A 500 5.80 1.79 -9.04
N MET A 501 5.95 1.28 -10.26
CA MET A 501 6.93 1.74 -11.25
C MET A 501 6.69 3.20 -11.65
N PHE A 502 7.71 3.81 -12.26
CA PHE A 502 7.55 5.06 -12.99
C PHE A 502 8.47 5.12 -14.21
N MET A 503 8.21 6.01 -15.18
CA MET A 503 9.16 6.33 -16.25
C MET A 503 10.08 7.45 -15.80
N SER A 504 11.40 7.26 -15.91
CA SER A 504 12.38 8.25 -15.45
C SER A 504 12.39 9.53 -16.29
N TYR A 505 11.94 9.43 -17.54
CA TYR A 505 11.80 10.54 -18.49
C TYR A 505 10.37 11.06 -18.62
N ASP A 506 9.50 10.70 -17.67
CA ASP A 506 8.22 11.38 -17.51
C ASP A 506 8.47 12.87 -17.18
N PRO A 507 7.75 13.84 -17.78
CA PRO A 507 7.82 15.25 -17.40
C PRO A 507 7.67 15.51 -15.89
N TYR A 508 6.98 14.61 -15.18
CA TYR A 508 6.71 14.68 -13.74
C TYR A 508 7.56 13.67 -12.94
N ALA A 509 8.59 13.07 -13.55
CA ALA A 509 9.42 12.02 -12.94
C ALA A 509 10.04 12.42 -11.60
N LYS A 510 10.36 13.71 -11.39
CA LYS A 510 10.92 14.19 -10.12
C LYS A 510 9.96 13.96 -8.95
N VAL A 511 8.67 14.26 -9.12
CA VAL A 511 7.63 14.01 -8.09
C VAL A 511 7.52 12.52 -7.82
N HIS A 512 7.42 11.71 -8.89
CA HIS A 512 7.33 10.26 -8.77
C HIS A 512 8.54 9.63 -8.06
N ALA A 513 9.75 10.06 -8.41
CA ALA A 513 11.00 9.58 -7.82
C ALA A 513 11.09 9.94 -6.33
N VAL A 514 10.81 11.20 -5.96
CA VAL A 514 10.85 11.62 -4.55
C VAL A 514 9.79 10.89 -3.72
N ALA A 515 8.56 10.74 -4.22
CA ALA A 515 7.50 10.00 -3.51
C ALA A 515 7.91 8.54 -3.22
N ARG A 516 8.44 7.84 -4.23
CA ARG A 516 8.92 6.45 -4.10
C ARG A 516 10.12 6.34 -3.15
N LEU A 517 11.01 7.33 -3.17
CA LEU A 517 12.17 7.37 -2.27
C LEU A 517 11.76 7.44 -0.79
N PHE A 518 10.68 8.17 -0.51
CA PHE A 518 10.12 8.31 0.83
C PHE A 518 9.24 7.13 1.26
N SER A 519 8.92 6.19 0.38
CA SER A 519 8.19 4.97 0.75
C SER A 519 9.09 3.96 1.51
N SER A 520 10.42 4.01 1.33
CA SER A 520 11.38 2.99 1.79
C SER A 520 11.13 1.57 1.24
N GLY A 521 10.14 1.42 0.35
CA GLY A 521 9.78 0.18 -0.30
C GLY A 521 10.56 -0.07 -1.59
N PRO A 522 10.07 -0.97 -2.46
CA PRO A 522 10.63 -1.21 -3.77
C PRO A 522 10.61 0.06 -4.62
N ILE A 523 11.69 0.32 -5.37
CA ILE A 523 11.75 1.39 -6.37
C ILE A 523 12.20 0.77 -7.67
N TYR A 524 11.39 0.95 -8.72
CA TYR A 524 11.68 0.39 -10.03
C TYR A 524 11.15 1.29 -11.13
N ILE A 525 11.83 1.29 -12.26
CA ILE A 525 11.45 2.06 -13.44
C ILE A 525 10.76 1.17 -14.48
N THR A 526 10.13 1.78 -15.47
CA THR A 526 9.49 1.08 -16.60
C THR A 526 9.88 1.74 -17.93
N ASP A 527 11.10 2.26 -17.99
CA ASP A 527 11.63 2.94 -19.16
C ASP A 527 11.63 2.00 -20.38
N ARG A 528 10.98 2.42 -21.46
CA ARG A 528 10.95 1.68 -22.73
C ARG A 528 12.17 1.98 -23.59
N GLU A 529 12.56 3.25 -23.66
CA GLU A 529 13.62 3.72 -24.55
C GLU A 529 14.87 4.04 -23.73
N PRO A 530 15.89 3.16 -23.72
CA PRO A 530 17.08 3.38 -22.91
C PRO A 530 17.76 4.71 -23.21
N ALA A 531 17.68 5.24 -24.45
CA ALA A 531 18.26 6.53 -24.80
C ALA A 531 17.62 7.73 -24.08
N LYS A 532 16.34 7.63 -23.68
CA LYS A 532 15.60 8.69 -23.01
C LYS A 532 15.76 8.68 -21.49
N THR A 533 16.20 7.57 -20.89
CA THR A 533 16.36 7.44 -19.43
C THR A 533 17.10 8.63 -18.82
N ASP A 534 16.49 9.25 -17.81
CA ASP A 534 17.04 10.40 -17.10
C ASP A 534 18.07 9.93 -16.06
N LEU A 535 19.30 9.71 -16.53
CA LEU A 535 20.40 9.30 -15.67
C LEU A 535 20.76 10.35 -14.62
N ASP A 536 20.50 11.62 -14.89
CA ASP A 536 20.86 12.71 -13.97
C ASP A 536 19.93 12.67 -12.76
N LEU A 537 18.62 12.49 -12.96
CA LEU A 537 17.67 12.23 -11.88
C LEU A 537 18.03 10.94 -11.11
N LEU A 538 18.22 9.83 -11.82
CA LEU A 538 18.46 8.52 -11.20
C LEU A 538 19.74 8.50 -10.35
N LYS A 539 20.83 9.12 -10.80
CA LYS A 539 22.10 9.19 -10.05
C LYS A 539 22.00 9.95 -8.72
N ARG A 540 20.95 10.76 -8.51
CA ARG A 540 20.73 11.45 -7.23
C ARG A 540 20.17 10.55 -6.13
N PHE A 541 19.80 9.31 -6.44
CA PHE A 541 19.33 8.35 -5.43
C PHE A 541 19.79 6.91 -5.66
N ILE A 542 20.48 6.62 -6.77
CA ILE A 542 21.15 5.35 -7.03
C ILE A 542 22.66 5.54 -6.83
N LEU A 543 23.23 4.75 -5.92
CA LEU A 543 24.68 4.73 -5.68
C LEU A 543 25.44 4.08 -6.84
N PRO A 544 26.74 4.36 -7.01
CA PRO A 544 27.56 3.74 -8.07
C PRO A 544 27.59 2.20 -8.04
N ASP A 545 27.31 1.59 -6.88
CA ASP A 545 27.21 0.14 -6.72
C ASP A 545 25.80 -0.44 -6.98
N GLY A 546 24.82 0.41 -7.30
CA GLY A 546 23.43 0.06 -7.61
C GLY A 546 22.47 0.05 -6.41
N ARG A 547 22.96 0.31 -5.19
CA ARG A 547 22.11 0.45 -4.00
C ARG A 547 21.34 1.77 -4.02
N LEU A 548 20.16 1.78 -3.42
CA LEU A 548 19.33 2.98 -3.27
C LEU A 548 19.66 3.74 -1.99
N VAL A 549 19.62 5.08 -2.03
CA VAL A 549 19.49 5.91 -0.82
C VAL A 549 18.07 5.77 -0.29
N LYS A 550 17.86 5.77 1.04
CA LYS A 550 16.54 5.51 1.62
C LYS A 550 16.32 6.25 2.91
N VAL A 551 15.04 6.48 3.21
CA VAL A 551 14.60 6.81 4.57
C VAL A 551 14.55 5.54 5.43
N ASP A 552 14.77 5.70 6.73
CA ASP A 552 14.86 4.60 7.70
C ASP A 552 13.52 3.87 7.88
N GLU A 553 12.43 4.63 7.73
CA GLU A 553 11.06 4.18 7.86
C GLU A 553 10.22 4.82 6.74
N PRO A 554 9.16 4.17 6.24
CA PRO A 554 8.23 4.81 5.32
C PRO A 554 7.71 6.13 5.88
N ALA A 555 7.74 7.17 5.06
CA ALA A 555 7.31 8.49 5.46
C ALA A 555 5.79 8.56 5.61
N LEU A 556 5.35 9.40 6.55
CA LEU A 556 3.94 9.64 6.84
C LEU A 556 3.59 11.11 6.58
N PRO A 557 2.34 11.43 6.20
CA PRO A 557 1.88 12.80 6.05
C PRO A 557 2.04 13.59 7.35
N THR A 558 2.39 14.87 7.27
CA THR A 558 2.50 15.75 8.44
C THR A 558 1.12 16.03 9.06
N ARG A 559 1.11 16.36 10.36
CA ARG A 559 -0.10 16.40 11.17
C ARG A 559 -1.10 17.44 10.67
N ASP A 560 -0.60 18.55 10.16
CA ASP A 560 -1.37 19.69 9.66
C ASP A 560 -2.14 19.40 8.36
N ILE A 561 -1.80 18.32 7.64
CA ILE A 561 -2.46 17.93 6.39
C ILE A 561 -3.38 16.70 6.54
N LEU A 562 -3.39 16.01 7.69
CA LEU A 562 -4.15 14.77 7.88
C LEU A 562 -5.66 14.91 7.58
N PHE A 563 -6.22 16.10 7.82
CA PHE A 563 -7.63 16.41 7.64
C PHE A 563 -7.85 17.58 6.67
N ARG A 564 -6.95 17.76 5.71
CA ARG A 564 -7.04 18.78 4.67
C ARG A 564 -6.79 18.17 3.30
N ASP A 565 -7.34 18.80 2.28
CA ASP A 565 -7.30 18.30 0.90
C ASP A 565 -6.26 19.10 0.08
N PRO A 566 -5.02 18.61 -0.06
CA PRO A 566 -3.99 19.31 -0.84
C PRO A 566 -4.28 19.34 -2.34
N TYR A 567 -5.26 18.58 -2.83
CA TYR A 567 -5.67 18.63 -4.23
C TYR A 567 -6.54 19.86 -4.51
N ASN A 568 -7.43 20.22 -3.59
CA ASN A 568 -8.39 21.33 -3.78
C ASN A 568 -8.11 22.57 -2.92
N GLU A 569 -7.28 22.46 -1.90
CA GLU A 569 -6.86 23.59 -1.06
C GLU A 569 -5.45 24.09 -1.47
N PRO A 570 -5.13 25.38 -1.26
CA PRO A 570 -3.80 25.93 -1.56
C PRO A 570 -2.81 25.57 -0.44
N ILE A 571 -2.49 24.28 -0.30
CA ILE A 571 -1.52 23.75 0.66
C ILE A 571 -0.63 22.69 0.03
N LEU A 572 0.55 22.48 0.60
CA LEU A 572 1.46 21.45 0.12
C LEU A 572 1.16 20.11 0.78
N LEU A 573 1.20 19.04 -0.01
CA LEU A 573 1.27 17.69 0.54
C LEU A 573 2.67 17.50 1.13
N LYS A 574 2.76 17.33 2.45
CA LYS A 574 4.04 17.22 3.19
C LYS A 574 4.13 15.86 3.85
N ILE A 575 5.22 15.14 3.61
CA ILE A 575 5.51 13.85 4.26
C ILE A 575 6.88 13.91 4.93
N ALA A 576 7.04 13.17 6.02
CA ALA A 576 8.30 13.17 6.74
C ALA A 576 8.68 11.80 7.29
N SER A 577 9.98 11.58 7.38
CA SER A 577 10.61 10.40 7.98
C SER A 577 11.97 10.76 8.58
N LYS A 578 12.72 9.74 9.00
CA LYS A 578 14.12 9.85 9.41
C LYS A 578 15.04 9.30 8.32
N ALA A 579 16.23 9.88 8.26
CA ALA A 579 17.34 9.35 7.49
C ALA A 579 18.61 9.55 8.33
N GLY A 580 19.00 8.50 9.05
CA GLY A 580 20.07 8.55 10.04
C GLY A 580 19.67 9.40 11.26
N ARG A 581 20.50 10.38 11.61
CA ARG A 581 20.24 11.30 12.74
C ARG A 581 19.37 12.50 12.36
N SER A 582 19.09 12.68 11.08
CA SER A 582 18.32 13.82 10.58
C SER A 582 16.87 13.42 10.32
N ILE A 583 15.99 14.40 10.40
CA ILE A 583 14.62 14.30 9.90
C ILE A 583 14.65 14.76 8.45
N VAL A 584 13.90 14.10 7.58
CA VAL A 584 13.75 14.50 6.18
C VAL A 584 12.27 14.68 5.87
N VAL A 585 11.96 15.74 5.13
CA VAL A 585 10.61 16.11 4.71
C VAL A 585 10.58 16.25 3.21
N ALA A 586 9.55 15.73 2.54
CA ALA A 586 9.25 16.08 1.16
C ALA A 586 7.95 16.88 1.12
N ALA A 587 7.95 18.00 0.41
CA ALA A 587 6.78 18.84 0.17
C ALA A 587 6.48 18.85 -1.33
N PHE A 588 5.24 18.56 -1.70
CA PHE A 588 4.78 18.46 -3.09
C PHE A 588 3.64 19.44 -3.33
N ASN A 589 3.70 20.15 -4.45
CA ASN A 589 2.52 20.85 -4.95
C ASN A 589 1.71 19.93 -5.87
N VAL A 590 0.64 19.37 -5.31
CA VAL A 590 -0.32 18.49 -6.00
C VAL A 590 -1.66 19.17 -6.25
N ASN A 591 -1.72 20.50 -6.17
CA ASN A 591 -2.96 21.24 -6.34
C ASN A 591 -3.55 21.03 -7.75
N ARG A 592 -4.85 20.75 -7.83
CA ARG A 592 -5.60 20.38 -9.03
C ARG A 592 -5.45 21.38 -10.17
N ILE A 593 -5.66 22.66 -9.89
CA ILE A 593 -5.71 23.73 -10.91
C ILE A 593 -4.32 24.28 -11.26
N GLY A 594 -3.27 23.79 -10.61
CA GLY A 594 -1.88 24.09 -10.98
C GLY A 594 -1.39 25.47 -10.53
N GLU A 595 -1.94 25.99 -9.44
CA GLU A 595 -1.49 27.25 -8.85
C GLU A 595 -0.15 27.10 -8.12
N GLN A 596 0.61 28.18 -8.02
CA GLN A 596 1.73 28.25 -7.08
C GLN A 596 1.19 28.25 -5.65
N VAL A 597 1.75 27.39 -4.81
CA VAL A 597 1.31 27.23 -3.42
C VAL A 597 2.40 27.73 -2.48
N GLU A 598 2.02 28.65 -1.58
CA GLU A 598 2.82 29.09 -0.45
C GLU A 598 2.33 28.41 0.82
N ASP A 599 3.23 27.75 1.53
CA ASP A 599 2.93 27.04 2.76
C ASP A 599 4.12 27.14 3.73
N SER A 600 3.98 26.57 4.92
CA SER A 600 5.04 26.52 5.91
C SER A 600 5.16 25.13 6.55
N LEU A 601 6.35 24.86 7.06
CA LEU A 601 6.66 23.70 7.88
C LEU A 601 7.04 24.15 9.29
N THR A 602 6.48 23.48 10.29
CA THR A 602 6.89 23.60 11.69
C THR A 602 7.33 22.23 12.22
N LEU A 603 8.22 22.21 13.22
CA LEU A 603 8.69 20.97 13.82
C LEU A 603 7.56 20.17 14.51
N ASP A 604 6.55 20.87 15.04
CA ASP A 604 5.42 20.25 15.74
C ASP A 604 4.41 19.54 14.81
N ALA A 605 4.50 19.82 13.51
CA ALA A 605 3.69 19.15 12.48
C ALA A 605 4.27 17.79 12.06
N LEU A 606 5.51 17.46 12.45
CA LEU A 606 6.16 16.23 12.00
C LEU A 606 5.51 14.97 12.61
N PRO A 607 5.47 13.84 11.87
CA PRO A 607 4.81 12.60 12.28
C PRO A 607 5.64 11.75 13.26
N LEU A 608 6.55 12.40 13.98
CA LEU A 608 7.55 11.77 14.83
C LEU A 608 7.88 12.70 15.99
N THR A 609 8.35 12.14 17.10
CA THR A 609 8.81 12.93 18.24
C THR A 609 10.10 13.67 17.88
N VAL A 610 10.06 15.00 17.94
CA VAL A 610 11.17 15.90 17.67
C VAL A 610 11.65 16.51 18.98
N GLU A 611 12.96 16.44 19.24
CA GLU A 611 13.52 17.11 20.42
C GLU A 611 13.43 18.61 20.26
N ARG A 612 13.08 19.32 21.33
CA ARG A 612 13.15 20.79 21.34
C ARG A 612 14.58 21.24 21.16
N GLY A 613 14.78 22.23 20.30
CA GLY A 613 16.11 22.75 20.02
C GLY A 613 16.19 23.47 18.68
N GLU A 614 17.41 23.57 18.19
CA GLU A 614 17.75 24.20 16.92
C GLU A 614 18.17 23.12 15.92
N TYR A 615 17.71 23.27 14.69
CA TYR A 615 17.99 22.37 13.58
C TYR A 615 18.55 23.18 12.41
N VAL A 616 19.52 22.62 11.71
CA VAL A 616 19.87 23.08 10.37
C VAL A 616 18.82 22.55 9.41
N TYR A 617 18.20 23.43 8.63
CA TYR A 617 17.43 23.00 7.46
C TYR A 617 18.31 23.12 6.20
N TYR A 618 18.13 22.19 5.27
CA TYR A 618 18.67 22.25 3.91
C TYR A 618 17.60 21.84 2.91
N LYS A 619 17.18 22.77 2.06
CA LYS A 619 16.33 22.57 0.89
C LYS A 619 17.20 22.05 -0.25
N VAL A 620 16.99 20.79 -0.62
CA VAL A 620 17.87 20.01 -1.51
C VAL A 620 17.80 20.47 -2.96
N PHE A 621 16.61 20.87 -3.44
CA PHE A 621 16.45 21.36 -4.80
C PHE A 621 16.65 22.87 -4.90
N GLY A 622 16.15 23.63 -3.93
CA GLY A 622 16.38 25.08 -3.83
C GLY A 622 17.81 25.49 -3.44
N ASN A 623 18.61 24.54 -2.93
CA ASN A 623 19.97 24.77 -2.42
C ASN A 623 20.05 25.91 -1.40
N GLU A 624 19.09 25.94 -0.47
CA GLU A 624 18.95 26.95 0.58
C GLU A 624 19.11 26.26 1.93
N TYR A 625 19.86 26.86 2.85
CA TYR A 625 20.03 26.35 4.20
C TYR A 625 20.03 27.46 5.24
N GLY A 626 19.69 27.09 6.46
CA GLY A 626 19.64 28.01 7.59
C GLY A 626 19.35 27.28 8.89
N LEU A 627 18.99 28.05 9.92
CA LEU A 627 18.59 27.51 11.22
C LEU A 627 17.07 27.59 11.36
N LEU A 628 16.50 26.59 12.03
CA LEU A 628 15.09 26.51 12.40
C LEU A 628 14.99 26.08 13.85
N LYS A 629 14.35 26.90 14.68
CA LYS A 629 14.07 26.58 16.09
C LYS A 629 12.67 26.02 16.27
N THR A 630 12.47 25.30 17.37
CA THR A 630 11.12 24.87 17.78
C THR A 630 10.18 26.08 17.87
N GLY A 631 9.01 25.97 17.23
CA GLY A 631 7.99 27.03 17.15
C GLY A 631 8.15 28.00 15.98
N GLU A 632 9.30 28.01 15.28
CA GLU A 632 9.50 28.79 14.07
C GLU A 632 8.89 28.10 12.84
N LYS A 633 8.58 28.90 11.81
CA LYS A 633 8.05 28.45 10.53
C LYS A 633 9.13 28.52 9.47
N LEU A 634 9.30 27.44 8.71
CA LEU A 634 10.07 27.43 7.48
C LEU A 634 9.11 27.61 6.30
N ASN A 635 9.25 28.71 5.56
CA ASN A 635 8.39 28.98 4.40
C ASN A 635 8.84 28.16 3.18
N ILE A 636 7.85 27.67 2.44
CA ILE A 636 8.01 26.84 1.25
C ILE A 636 7.07 27.40 0.17
N SER A 637 7.60 27.60 -1.03
CA SER A 637 6.82 28.04 -2.20
C SER A 637 7.15 27.12 -3.36
N LEU A 638 6.13 26.50 -3.95
CA LEU A 638 6.28 25.53 -5.03
C LEU A 638 5.27 25.80 -6.15
N GLY A 639 5.74 25.81 -7.40
CA GLY A 639 4.91 25.79 -8.60
C GLY A 639 4.23 24.45 -8.82
N GLU A 640 3.35 24.35 -9.83
CA GLU A 640 2.62 23.13 -10.15
C GLU A 640 3.57 21.93 -10.32
N LEU A 641 3.30 20.83 -9.59
CA LEU A 641 4.08 19.59 -9.66
C LEU A 641 5.58 19.79 -9.38
N GLU A 642 5.94 20.83 -8.66
CA GLU A 642 7.25 20.95 -8.02
C GLU A 642 7.29 20.20 -6.69
N VAL A 643 8.50 19.80 -6.30
CA VAL A 643 8.79 19.10 -5.06
C VAL A 643 10.06 19.68 -4.44
N GLU A 644 10.03 19.88 -3.12
CA GLU A 644 11.21 20.19 -2.31
C GLU A 644 11.48 19.07 -1.30
N VAL A 645 12.75 18.72 -1.11
CA VAL A 645 13.19 17.85 -0.01
C VAL A 645 13.99 18.68 0.99
N ILE A 646 13.61 18.59 2.26
CA ILE A 646 14.18 19.36 3.35
C ILE A 646 14.84 18.39 4.32
N THR A 647 16.16 18.51 4.50
CA THR A 647 16.88 17.82 5.57
C THR A 647 16.93 18.71 6.80
N LEU A 648 16.47 18.21 7.94
CA LEU A 648 16.50 18.84 9.24
C LEU A 648 17.51 18.11 10.13
N ALA A 649 18.72 18.63 10.19
CA ALA A 649 19.82 18.07 10.97
C ALA A 649 19.89 18.72 12.36
N PRO A 650 19.80 17.95 13.46
CA PRO A 650 19.82 18.52 14.81
C PRO A 650 21.17 19.19 15.12
N VAL A 651 21.13 20.40 15.69
CA VAL A 651 22.32 21.10 16.18
C VAL A 651 22.66 20.59 17.58
N LYS A 652 23.86 20.04 17.75
CA LYS A 652 24.40 19.60 19.04
C LYS A 652 25.77 20.23 19.24
N ASN A 653 25.96 20.95 20.36
CA ASN A 653 27.20 21.67 20.68
C ASN A 653 27.69 22.56 19.53
N GLY A 654 26.77 23.32 18.91
CA GLY A 654 27.06 24.24 17.80
C GLY A 654 27.36 23.56 16.46
N ARG A 655 27.15 22.24 16.33
CA ARG A 655 27.47 21.46 15.12
C ARG A 655 26.28 20.64 14.64
N ALA A 656 26.13 20.51 13.32
CA ALA A 656 25.16 19.62 12.68
C ALA A 656 25.71 19.06 11.37
N VAL A 657 25.25 17.87 10.96
CA VAL A 657 25.67 17.22 9.71
C VAL A 657 24.46 17.04 8.82
N VAL A 658 24.46 17.71 7.66
CA VAL A 658 23.37 17.60 6.68
C VAL A 658 23.57 16.34 5.84
N GLY A 659 24.74 16.19 5.22
CA GLY A 659 25.12 15.01 4.46
C GLY A 659 25.62 15.31 3.05
N LEU A 660 25.53 14.33 2.15
CA LEU A 660 26.06 14.46 0.79
C LEU A 660 25.07 15.20 -0.11
N LYS A 661 25.40 16.44 -0.50
CA LYS A 661 24.46 17.35 -1.19
C LYS A 661 24.09 16.92 -2.61
N GLU A 662 24.86 16.00 -3.20
CA GLU A 662 24.56 15.42 -4.52
C GLU A 662 23.29 14.57 -4.53
N TYR A 663 22.88 14.03 -3.38
CA TYR A 663 21.79 13.07 -3.27
C TYR A 663 20.48 13.71 -2.78
N ILE A 664 19.34 13.13 -3.18
CA ILE A 664 18.00 13.60 -2.74
C ILE A 664 17.82 13.43 -1.23
N LEU A 665 18.45 12.41 -0.64
CA LEU A 665 18.49 12.19 0.81
C LEU A 665 19.94 12.31 1.33
N PRO A 666 20.46 13.54 1.53
CA PRO A 666 21.85 13.76 1.92
C PRO A 666 22.28 12.99 3.16
N SER A 667 21.44 12.95 4.19
CA SER A 667 21.78 12.38 5.50
C SER A 667 21.75 10.85 5.52
N ALA A 668 21.04 10.20 4.59
CA ALA A 668 20.91 8.74 4.52
C ALA A 668 22.26 8.02 4.29
N LEU A 669 23.23 8.74 3.74
CA LEU A 669 24.55 8.21 3.37
C LEU A 669 25.62 8.46 4.43
N ILE A 670 25.27 9.08 5.55
CA ILE A 670 26.22 9.46 6.58
C ILE A 670 26.04 8.60 7.83
N LYS A 671 27.10 7.90 8.20
CA LYS A 671 27.22 7.23 9.49
C LYS A 671 28.02 8.11 10.46
N VAL A 672 27.40 8.51 11.56
CA VAL A 672 28.07 9.23 12.65
C VAL A 672 28.68 8.23 13.63
N LEU A 673 30.00 8.30 13.86
CA LEU A 673 30.76 7.28 14.60
C LEU A 673 30.84 7.49 16.12
N GLU A 674 30.26 8.57 16.65
CA GLU A 674 30.40 9.13 18.01
C GLU A 674 31.47 10.21 18.17
N ALA A 675 31.26 11.00 19.23
CA ALA A 675 31.96 12.23 19.53
C ALA A 675 32.82 12.07 20.78
N VAL A 676 34.13 12.01 20.59
CA VAL A 676 35.10 12.15 21.69
C VAL A 676 35.33 13.66 21.87
N ASP A 677 35.13 14.17 23.08
CA ASP A 677 35.36 15.58 23.44
C ASP A 677 34.59 16.61 22.59
N GLY A 678 33.34 16.31 22.19
CA GLY A 678 32.50 17.24 21.43
C GLY A 678 32.82 17.38 19.94
N ARG A 679 33.76 16.57 19.41
CA ARG A 679 34.11 16.48 17.99
C ARG A 679 33.20 15.50 17.27
N ILE A 680 32.63 15.83 16.11
CA ILE A 680 31.77 14.90 15.37
C ILE A 680 32.58 14.23 14.27
N PHE A 681 32.70 12.90 14.32
CA PHE A 681 33.30 12.10 13.24
C PHE A 681 32.23 11.41 12.41
N VAL A 682 32.36 11.50 11.09
CA VAL A 682 31.43 10.87 10.16
C VAL A 682 32.13 10.06 9.09
N LYS A 683 31.43 9.04 8.58
CA LYS A 683 31.79 8.28 7.39
C LYS A 683 30.68 8.38 6.36
N ALA A 684 31.05 8.53 5.11
CA ALA A 684 30.12 8.53 3.99
C ALA A 684 30.14 7.16 3.28
N ALA A 685 28.96 6.64 2.95
CA ALA A 685 28.82 5.36 2.23
C ALA A 685 29.31 5.42 0.77
N THR A 686 29.55 6.63 0.25
CA THR A 686 30.08 6.94 -1.08
C THR A 686 30.84 8.26 -1.02
N SER A 687 31.68 8.53 -2.02
CA SER A 687 32.38 9.81 -2.15
C SER A 687 31.41 10.93 -2.57
N GLY A 688 31.65 12.15 -2.12
CA GLY A 688 30.79 13.30 -2.43
C GLY A 688 31.20 14.58 -1.71
N THR A 689 30.28 15.54 -1.66
CA THR A 689 30.47 16.81 -0.96
C THR A 689 29.62 16.84 0.30
N LEU A 690 30.29 16.70 1.45
CA LEU A 690 29.66 16.76 2.76
C LEU A 690 29.32 18.21 3.09
N LEU A 691 28.03 18.51 3.25
CA LEU A 691 27.53 19.75 3.83
C LEU A 691 27.34 19.57 5.35
N TYR A 692 27.91 20.48 6.12
CA TYR A 692 27.79 20.50 7.58
C TYR A 692 27.79 21.93 8.14
N TYR A 693 27.35 22.07 9.37
CA TYR A 693 27.30 23.33 10.11
C TYR A 693 28.19 23.24 11.34
N SER A 694 28.96 24.29 11.60
CA SER A 694 29.81 24.40 12.78
C SER A 694 29.99 25.85 13.18
N ASN A 695 29.69 26.15 14.45
CA ASN A 695 29.96 27.43 15.11
C ASN A 695 29.47 28.66 14.31
N GLY A 696 28.25 28.60 13.76
CA GLY A 696 27.66 29.71 13.00
C GLY A 696 27.96 29.69 11.50
N VAL A 697 28.76 28.75 11.01
CA VAL A 697 29.21 28.70 9.61
C VAL A 697 28.79 27.40 8.94
N PHE A 698 28.29 27.50 7.70
CA PHE A 698 28.05 26.37 6.82
C PHE A 698 29.32 26.05 6.03
N ASN A 699 29.71 24.80 6.00
CA ASN A 699 30.96 24.34 5.41
C ASN A 699 30.70 23.17 4.47
N GLU A 700 31.55 23.08 3.44
CA GLU A 700 31.57 21.97 2.51
C GLU A 700 32.95 21.30 2.53
N ALA A 701 32.97 19.97 2.55
CA ALA A 701 34.21 19.20 2.46
C ALA A 701 34.05 18.03 1.48
N LYS A 702 35.08 17.77 0.68
CA LYS A 702 35.14 16.55 -0.14
C LYS A 702 35.44 15.37 0.76
N VAL A 703 34.64 14.32 0.63
CA VAL A 703 34.79 13.07 1.38
C VAL A 703 34.96 11.90 0.44
N GLU A 704 35.82 10.97 0.85
CA GLU A 704 35.99 9.68 0.19
C GLU A 704 35.17 8.61 0.91
N LYS A 705 34.68 7.64 0.14
CA LYS A 705 33.92 6.50 0.65
C LYS A 705 34.62 5.83 1.84
N GLU A 706 33.89 5.66 2.93
CA GLU A 706 34.31 5.00 4.19
C GLU A 706 35.52 5.61 4.94
N SER A 707 36.06 6.73 4.45
CA SER A 707 37.10 7.50 5.14
C SER A 707 36.48 8.38 6.23
N PRO A 708 36.93 8.29 7.50
CA PRO A 708 36.46 9.18 8.55
C PRO A 708 36.86 10.63 8.27
N ILE A 709 35.92 11.56 8.47
CA ILE A 709 36.18 13.00 8.47
C ILE A 709 35.69 13.64 9.78
N GLU A 710 36.47 14.58 10.29
CA GLU A 710 36.12 15.40 11.44
C GLU A 710 35.32 16.62 10.98
N VAL A 711 34.13 16.79 11.54
CA VAL A 711 33.30 17.99 11.40
C VAL A 711 33.82 19.02 12.41
N ARG A 712 34.67 19.93 11.91
CA ARG A 712 35.40 20.91 12.73
C ARG A 712 34.54 22.10 13.10
#